data_AF-A0A8K0I4X7-F1
#
_entry.id   AF-A0A8K0I4X7-F1
#
_cell.length_a   1.000
_cell.length_b   1.000
_cell.length_c   1.000
_cell.angle_alpha   90.00
_cell.angle_beta   90.00
_cell.angle_gamma   90.00
#
_symmetry.space_group_name_H-M   'P 1'
#
loop_
_entity.id
_entity.type
_entity.pdbx_description
1 polymer ?
#
loop_
_entity_poly.entity_id
_entity_poly.type
_entity_poly.pdbx_seq_one_letter_code
_entity_poly.pdbx_strand_id
1 'polypeptide(L)'
;MALKGGDRSATSNGSISYKPSINKALLSDCEVRELRSEDGKPSSRSKPGPYPTRLRTCPAPPLSPALPNTAPPIRSVLAFPAPKKRIQNPLRRPRDRPPPAGRDGRIPPRFGGASGDDHDDVMVPHHAYNRLGSGGGSGGTTPSPPASPRRSPRTHRRPSKSASGRVLQAPRTLLQRLAWMLLSLLLRRQAIFLFAPLLYVAGMLFYMGTVSLEGVPRVISRPPPGSIYRSPQLYQRLRHDMDSDNSSDALATVWRHPYKGGTWQPCINMTMNELPDSNGYIYVEANGGLNQQRTSICNAVAVAGYLNATLVIPNFHYHSIWRDPSKFKDIYDEGHFINTLKNDVRVVDKVPDFIMERFGYNMSNVHNFKIKAWSSIQYYKDAVLPKLMEEKFIRISPFANRLSFDAPSAVQHLRCLANFEALRFSNPIATLAEKLISRMKERSIDNNGRYIAVHLRFEEDMVAFSCCIFDGGEEEKQDMNAARERGWRGKFTKPGRVIRPGVIRMNGKCPLTPLEVGLVLRGMGFSNNTAIYLASGKIYKAEKTMAPLLEMFPLLETKVTLASPEELAPFKNYSSRMAAIDYTVCLHSEVFVTTQGGNFPHFLIGHRRYLYGGHSKTIKPDKRKLALLFDNPKVSWKALKRQLLNMRAHSDAKGIEIKRSNDSIYTYPCPDCMCRSNRSEVLKSPPAS
;
A
#
# COMPACT_ATOMS: atom_id res chain seq x y z
N MET A 1 22.92 51.70 -47.26
CA MET A 1 22.51 52.28 -48.56
C MET A 1 21.11 51.76 -48.92
N ALA A 2 20.45 52.39 -49.90
CA ALA A 2 19.02 52.18 -50.19
C ALA A 2 18.79 51.54 -51.58
N LEU A 3 17.52 51.56 -52.02
CA LEU A 3 16.89 51.06 -53.27
C LEU A 3 16.31 49.64 -53.12
N LYS A 4 15.02 49.32 -53.35
CA LYS A 4 13.86 49.78 -54.19
C LYS A 4 13.65 48.96 -55.47
N GLY A 5 12.38 48.57 -55.70
CA GLY A 5 11.86 47.91 -56.91
C GLY A 5 11.61 46.41 -56.73
N GLY A 6 10.56 45.80 -57.30
CA GLY A 6 9.39 46.39 -57.97
C GLY A 6 8.59 45.36 -58.80
N ASP A 7 7.26 45.38 -58.66
CA ASP A 7 6.24 44.78 -59.57
C ASP A 7 6.22 43.25 -59.83
N ARG A 8 5.22 42.69 -60.55
CA ARG A 8 3.74 42.62 -60.29
C ARG A 8 3.01 41.92 -61.47
N SER A 9 2.56 40.67 -61.29
CA SER A 9 1.38 40.04 -61.95
C SER A 9 1.26 38.58 -61.47
N ALA A 10 0.13 37.89 -61.21
CA ALA A 10 -1.33 38.06 -61.36
C ALA A 10 -1.94 36.94 -62.25
N THR A 11 -3.19 36.55 -61.96
CA THR A 11 -3.95 35.39 -62.53
C THR A 11 -3.52 33.99 -62.05
N SER A 12 -4.41 33.00 -61.85
CA SER A 12 -5.87 33.02 -61.59
C SER A 12 -6.40 31.66 -61.06
N ASN A 13 -7.42 31.72 -60.19
CA ASN A 13 -8.49 30.73 -59.87
C ASN A 13 -8.26 29.19 -60.00
N GLY A 14 -8.61 28.45 -58.94
CA GLY A 14 -8.69 26.98 -58.98
C GLY A 14 -9.19 26.33 -57.68
N SER A 15 -10.43 26.58 -57.27
CA SER A 15 -10.99 26.07 -56.00
C SER A 15 -11.70 24.72 -56.14
N ILE A 16 -11.23 23.68 -55.44
CA ILE A 16 -12.02 22.46 -55.15
C ILE A 16 -11.97 22.19 -53.64
N SER A 17 -13.15 21.91 -53.06
CA SER A 17 -13.32 21.60 -51.63
C SER A 17 -13.53 20.10 -51.44
N TYR A 18 -12.80 19.49 -50.50
CA TYR A 18 -13.12 18.16 -49.98
C TYR A 18 -13.27 18.16 -48.45
N LYS A 19 -14.50 17.88 -47.98
CA LYS A 19 -14.75 17.41 -46.62
C LYS A 19 -14.61 15.88 -46.57
N PRO A 20 -14.02 15.31 -45.52
CA PRO A 20 -14.45 14.03 -44.98
C PRO A 20 -15.70 14.26 -44.11
N SER A 21 -16.71 13.37 -44.21
CA SER A 21 -17.93 13.49 -43.41
C SER A 21 -17.79 12.87 -42.03
N ILE A 22 -18.66 13.29 -41.11
CA ILE A 22 -18.92 12.62 -39.82
C ILE A 22 -19.45 11.21 -40.10
N ASN A 23 -18.92 10.22 -39.38
CA ASN A 23 -19.59 8.93 -39.18
C ASN A 23 -19.93 8.76 -37.69
N LYS A 24 -21.23 8.69 -37.38
CA LYS A 24 -21.77 8.28 -36.07
C LYS A 24 -22.35 6.87 -36.21
N ALA A 25 -21.63 5.87 -35.71
CA ALA A 25 -22.11 4.51 -35.45
C ALA A 25 -21.05 3.77 -34.63
N LEU A 26 -21.38 2.85 -33.71
CA LEU A 26 -22.59 2.65 -32.91
C LEU A 26 -22.15 1.81 -31.69
N LEU A 27 -22.82 1.90 -30.54
CA LEU A 27 -22.59 0.91 -29.48
C LEU A 27 -23.30 -0.40 -29.86
N SER A 28 -22.64 -1.53 -29.59
CA SER A 28 -23.27 -2.85 -29.55
C SER A 28 -22.59 -3.68 -28.46
N ASP A 29 -23.38 -4.24 -27.55
CA ASP A 29 -22.91 -4.85 -26.32
C ASP A 29 -22.16 -6.18 -26.51
N CYS A 30 -21.33 -6.52 -25.52
CA CYS A 30 -20.82 -7.88 -25.32
C CYS A 30 -21.05 -8.29 -23.87
N GLU A 31 -22.28 -8.75 -23.62
CA GLU A 31 -22.74 -9.22 -22.30
C GLU A 31 -22.07 -10.55 -21.92
N VAL A 32 -21.01 -10.49 -21.10
CA VAL A 32 -20.36 -11.69 -20.56
C VAL A 32 -21.17 -12.22 -19.37
N ARG A 33 -22.17 -13.06 -19.66
CA ARG A 33 -22.88 -13.82 -18.61
C ARG A 33 -22.05 -14.97 -18.08
N GLU A 34 -22.05 -15.14 -16.77
CA GLU A 34 -21.65 -16.39 -16.13
C GLU A 34 -22.62 -17.51 -16.53
N LEU A 35 -22.10 -18.69 -16.87
CA LEU A 35 -22.87 -19.93 -16.90
C LEU A 35 -22.35 -20.88 -15.83
N ARG A 36 -23.15 -21.06 -14.78
CA ARG A 36 -23.00 -22.20 -13.86
C ARG A 36 -23.46 -23.47 -14.57
N SER A 37 -22.76 -24.58 -14.29
CA SER A 37 -23.19 -25.92 -14.66
C SER A 37 -23.68 -26.64 -13.41
N GLU A 38 -24.92 -27.11 -13.46
CA GLU A 38 -25.44 -28.20 -12.61
C GLU A 38 -26.23 -29.18 -13.51
N ASP A 39 -26.51 -30.38 -12.98
CA ASP A 39 -26.84 -31.57 -13.76
C ASP A 39 -28.28 -31.65 -14.31
N GLY A 40 -28.45 -32.37 -15.44
CA GLY A 40 -29.76 -32.65 -16.04
C GLY A 40 -29.72 -33.63 -17.23
N LYS A 41 -29.93 -34.92 -16.96
CA LYS A 41 -30.09 -36.03 -17.94
C LYS A 41 -31.50 -36.64 -17.76
N PRO A 42 -32.02 -37.55 -18.64
CA PRO A 42 -31.56 -38.02 -19.96
C PRO A 42 -32.68 -38.21 -21.04
N SER A 43 -32.33 -38.84 -22.18
CA SER A 43 -33.24 -39.50 -23.16
C SER A 43 -33.93 -38.58 -24.20
N SER A 44 -34.23 -39.01 -25.44
CA SER A 44 -34.22 -40.37 -26.04
C SER A 44 -33.72 -40.43 -27.52
N ARG A 45 -33.88 -41.58 -28.21
CA ARG A 45 -33.44 -41.89 -29.61
C ARG A 45 -34.25 -41.07 -30.65
N SER A 46 -33.79 -40.76 -31.87
CA SER A 46 -33.33 -41.67 -32.95
C SER A 46 -32.61 -40.96 -34.14
N LYS A 47 -32.26 -41.73 -35.20
CA LYS A 47 -31.71 -41.36 -36.55
C LYS A 47 -32.70 -41.85 -37.65
N PRO A 48 -32.59 -41.61 -39.00
CA PRO A 48 -31.40 -41.19 -39.80
C PRO A 48 -31.59 -40.29 -41.09
N GLY A 49 -30.49 -39.65 -41.54
CA GLY A 49 -30.11 -39.36 -42.96
C GLY A 49 -31.01 -38.50 -43.89
N PRO A 50 -30.63 -38.25 -45.18
CA PRO A 50 -29.33 -38.45 -45.86
C PRO A 50 -28.77 -37.21 -46.65
N TYR A 51 -27.52 -37.32 -47.12
CA TYR A 51 -26.73 -36.67 -48.23
C TYR A 51 -27.30 -35.54 -49.12
N PRO A 52 -26.45 -34.73 -49.86
CA PRO A 52 -24.99 -34.85 -50.14
C PRO A 52 -24.17 -33.59 -49.67
N THR A 53 -23.02 -33.10 -50.19
CA THR A 53 -22.24 -33.30 -51.46
C THR A 53 -20.71 -32.97 -51.34
N ARG A 54 -20.02 -33.01 -52.50
CA ARG A 54 -18.59 -32.84 -52.88
C ARG A 54 -18.32 -31.44 -53.48
N LEU A 55 -17.12 -30.89 -53.78
CA LEU A 55 -15.64 -31.15 -53.62
C LEU A 55 -14.94 -29.74 -53.81
N ARG A 56 -13.68 -29.40 -54.16
CA ARG A 56 -12.32 -29.92 -54.59
C ARG A 56 -11.33 -28.71 -54.39
N THR A 57 -9.98 -28.66 -54.47
CA THR A 57 -8.78 -29.50 -54.75
C THR A 57 -7.52 -28.84 -54.08
N CYS A 58 -6.30 -29.38 -54.21
CA CYS A 58 -5.00 -28.76 -53.82
C CYS A 58 -4.17 -28.27 -55.06
N PRO A 59 -2.92 -27.78 -54.93
CA PRO A 59 -1.74 -28.68 -54.95
C PRO A 59 -0.48 -28.26 -54.12
N ALA A 60 0.55 -29.12 -54.13
CA ALA A 60 1.93 -29.05 -53.58
C ALA A 60 2.82 -30.09 -54.37
N PRO A 61 4.02 -30.63 -53.97
CA PRO A 61 4.98 -30.36 -52.87
C PRO A 61 6.21 -29.56 -53.40
N PRO A 62 7.51 -29.99 -53.55
CA PRO A 62 8.34 -31.20 -53.21
C PRO A 62 9.54 -30.86 -52.23
N LEU A 63 10.58 -31.66 -51.89
CA LEU A 63 10.86 -33.10 -51.63
C LEU A 63 12.18 -33.23 -50.75
N SER A 64 12.72 -34.44 -50.54
CA SER A 64 13.91 -34.78 -49.69
C SER A 64 15.05 -35.51 -50.48
N PRO A 65 16.19 -35.97 -49.87
CA PRO A 65 16.24 -37.31 -49.22
C PRO A 65 17.34 -37.61 -48.13
N ALA A 66 17.36 -38.87 -47.63
CA ALA A 66 18.49 -39.68 -47.07
C ALA A 66 18.62 -39.97 -45.53
N LEU A 67 19.34 -41.07 -45.22
CA LEU A 67 19.48 -41.89 -43.97
C LEU A 67 20.93 -42.51 -43.93
N PRO A 68 21.44 -43.41 -43.00
CA PRO A 68 20.75 -44.37 -42.10
C PRO A 68 21.37 -44.77 -40.71
N ASN A 69 20.58 -45.54 -39.91
CA ASN A 69 20.86 -46.70 -39.00
C ASN A 69 22.05 -46.80 -38.01
N THR A 70 21.76 -47.21 -36.74
CA THR A 70 22.17 -48.52 -36.12
C THR A 70 21.55 -48.77 -34.71
N ALA A 71 21.45 -50.05 -34.28
CA ALA A 71 20.89 -50.59 -33.00
C ALA A 71 21.27 -52.11 -32.86
N PRO A 72 20.87 -52.93 -31.84
CA PRO A 72 20.05 -52.73 -30.62
C PRO A 72 20.86 -53.07 -29.31
N PRO A 73 20.75 -54.16 -28.47
CA PRO A 73 19.76 -55.24 -28.23
C PRO A 73 19.34 -55.56 -26.74
N ILE A 74 18.03 -55.52 -26.45
CA ILE A 74 17.20 -56.60 -25.82
C ILE A 74 17.49 -57.16 -24.38
N ARG A 75 16.53 -57.00 -23.44
CA ARG A 75 15.72 -58.12 -22.88
C ARG A 75 14.41 -57.68 -22.17
N SER A 76 13.40 -58.56 -22.23
CA SER A 76 12.08 -58.54 -21.58
C SER A 76 11.99 -59.69 -20.54
N VAL A 77 10.92 -60.06 -19.81
CA VAL A 77 9.44 -60.00 -19.94
C VAL A 77 8.78 -60.15 -18.54
N LEU A 78 7.55 -59.64 -18.29
CA LEU A 78 6.37 -60.35 -17.67
C LEU A 78 5.37 -59.51 -16.83
N ALA A 79 4.11 -59.56 -17.29
CA ALA A 79 2.83 -59.81 -16.58
C ALA A 79 2.34 -59.01 -15.34
N PHE A 80 1.09 -58.53 -15.49
CA PHE A 80 0.07 -58.17 -14.48
C PHE A 80 -0.50 -59.41 -13.74
N PRO A 81 -1.22 -59.33 -12.59
CA PRO A 81 -2.42 -58.48 -12.39
C PRO A 81 -2.72 -57.92 -10.98
N ALA A 82 -3.86 -57.22 -10.87
CA ALA A 82 -4.41 -56.64 -9.64
C ALA A 82 -5.73 -57.31 -9.21
N PRO A 83 -6.20 -57.11 -7.97
CA PRO A 83 -7.59 -57.38 -7.57
C PRO A 83 -8.39 -56.14 -7.12
N LYS A 84 -9.73 -56.22 -7.24
CA LYS A 84 -10.72 -55.27 -6.65
C LYS A 84 -11.85 -56.04 -5.97
N LYS A 85 -12.21 -55.65 -4.72
CA LYS A 85 -13.51 -55.74 -3.99
C LYS A 85 -13.20 -55.30 -2.54
N ARG A 86 -13.85 -54.35 -1.86
CA ARG A 86 -15.26 -53.86 -1.73
C ARG A 86 -16.10 -54.73 -0.79
N ILE A 87 -16.99 -54.08 -0.02
CA ILE A 87 -17.95 -54.61 1.01
C ILE A 87 -17.30 -54.56 2.43
N GLN A 88 -17.93 -54.08 3.52
CA GLN A 88 -19.29 -53.54 3.77
C GLN A 88 -19.29 -52.34 4.75
N ASN A 89 -20.45 -51.73 4.98
CA ASN A 89 -20.67 -50.63 5.92
C ASN A 89 -22.06 -50.80 6.59
N PRO A 90 -22.24 -50.59 7.91
CA PRO A 90 -23.58 -50.47 8.51
C PRO A 90 -23.82 -49.16 9.30
N LEU A 91 -24.74 -48.36 8.77
CA LEU A 91 -25.89 -47.71 9.43
C LEU A 91 -25.75 -47.01 10.81
N ARG A 92 -26.13 -45.73 10.85
CA ARG A 92 -26.69 -45.03 12.04
C ARG A 92 -28.14 -45.47 12.30
N ARG A 93 -28.63 -45.37 13.55
CA ARG A 93 -29.90 -44.69 13.96
C ARG A 93 -29.93 -44.48 15.51
N PRO A 94 -30.89 -43.72 16.10
CA PRO A 94 -30.67 -42.95 17.35
C PRO A 94 -31.70 -43.25 18.47
N ARG A 95 -31.90 -42.27 19.39
CA ARG A 95 -32.84 -42.17 20.55
C ARG A 95 -32.25 -42.60 21.90
N ASP A 96 -32.66 -42.06 23.06
CA ASP A 96 -33.69 -41.03 23.37
C ASP A 96 -33.29 -40.13 24.57
N ARG A 97 -34.14 -39.16 24.96
CA ARG A 97 -33.94 -38.24 26.12
C ARG A 97 -35.17 -38.18 27.04
N PRO A 98 -35.01 -38.38 28.37
CA PRO A 98 -35.93 -37.84 29.39
C PRO A 98 -35.35 -36.63 30.18
N PRO A 99 -36.17 -35.86 30.94
CA PRO A 99 -35.77 -34.55 31.47
C PRO A 99 -35.75 -34.51 33.05
N PRO A 100 -36.01 -33.42 33.81
CA PRO A 100 -35.03 -32.96 34.80
C PRO A 100 -35.53 -32.86 36.25
N ALA A 101 -34.60 -32.70 37.20
CA ALA A 101 -34.90 -32.36 38.60
C ALA A 101 -33.82 -31.46 39.23
N GLY A 102 -34.18 -30.74 40.30
CA GLY A 102 -33.23 -30.06 41.21
C GLY A 102 -32.79 -28.65 40.79
N ARG A 103 -33.37 -27.63 41.42
CA ARG A 103 -32.69 -26.35 41.62
C ARG A 103 -31.85 -26.46 42.89
N ASP A 104 -30.63 -25.91 42.91
CA ASP A 104 -30.31 -24.91 43.92
C ASP A 104 -29.20 -23.97 43.44
N GLY A 105 -29.08 -22.77 44.03
CA GLY A 105 -28.25 -21.69 43.47
C GLY A 105 -27.41 -20.91 44.48
N ARG A 106 -26.12 -20.67 44.13
CA ARG A 106 -25.29 -19.61 44.72
C ARG A 106 -24.09 -19.23 43.83
N ILE A 107 -23.86 -17.93 43.65
CA ILE A 107 -22.95 -17.31 42.65
C ILE A 107 -22.54 -15.92 43.20
N PRO A 108 -21.31 -15.36 43.02
CA PRO A 108 -19.95 -15.92 42.94
C PRO A 108 -19.02 -15.23 44.01
N PRO A 109 -17.66 -15.08 43.89
CA PRO A 109 -17.01 -14.20 42.89
C PRO A 109 -15.65 -14.65 42.29
N ARG A 110 -15.52 -14.43 40.97
CA ARG A 110 -14.32 -14.19 40.12
C ARG A 110 -12.89 -14.39 40.70
N PHE A 111 -12.11 -15.27 40.07
CA PHE A 111 -11.04 -14.99 39.08
C PHE A 111 -10.71 -16.35 38.39
N GLY A 112 -10.13 -16.47 37.18
CA GLY A 112 -9.64 -15.46 36.24
C GLY A 112 -8.83 -16.10 35.09
N GLY A 113 -9.37 -17.14 34.44
CA GLY A 113 -8.65 -17.95 33.45
C GLY A 113 -8.42 -17.25 32.09
N ALA A 114 -7.30 -17.56 31.45
CA ALA A 114 -6.93 -17.02 30.14
C ALA A 114 -7.46 -17.91 28.99
N SER A 115 -7.92 -17.28 27.92
CA SER A 115 -8.19 -17.88 26.61
C SER A 115 -7.38 -17.14 25.56
N GLY A 116 -6.75 -17.85 24.62
CA GLY A 116 -6.00 -17.23 23.53
C GLY A 116 -6.91 -16.68 22.44
N ASP A 117 -6.57 -15.51 21.90
CA ASP A 117 -7.12 -14.98 20.65
C ASP A 117 -6.07 -15.13 19.54
N ASP A 118 -6.40 -15.83 18.46
CA ASP A 118 -5.65 -15.73 17.21
C ASP A 118 -5.74 -14.30 16.65
N HIS A 119 -4.72 -13.88 15.89
CA HIS A 119 -4.69 -12.56 15.26
C HIS A 119 -4.43 -12.67 13.76
N ASP A 120 -5.48 -12.45 12.97
CA ASP A 120 -5.39 -12.25 11.52
C ASP A 120 -4.56 -10.98 11.22
N ASP A 121 -3.46 -11.16 10.48
CA ASP A 121 -2.43 -10.13 10.22
C ASP A 121 -2.89 -9.11 9.14
N VAL A 122 -3.97 -8.35 9.42
CA VAL A 122 -4.55 -7.34 8.52
C VAL A 122 -3.72 -6.05 8.54
N MET A 123 -2.60 -6.12 7.82
CA MET A 123 -1.63 -5.09 7.45
C MET A 123 -2.09 -3.63 7.60
N VAL A 124 -1.36 -2.86 8.42
CA VAL A 124 -1.61 -1.43 8.70
C VAL A 124 -0.47 -0.55 8.17
N PRO A 125 -0.76 0.55 7.43
CA PRO A 125 0.26 1.55 7.11
C PRO A 125 0.68 2.33 8.37
N HIS A 126 1.91 2.13 8.83
CA HIS A 126 2.41 2.83 10.03
C HIS A 126 2.57 4.34 9.81
N HIS A 127 2.24 5.13 10.83
CA HIS A 127 2.38 6.58 10.85
C HIS A 127 3.75 7.01 11.39
N ALA A 128 4.54 7.72 10.59
CA ALA A 128 5.68 8.49 11.09
C ALA A 128 5.18 9.82 11.68
N TYR A 129 5.47 10.06 12.97
CA TYR A 129 5.13 11.31 13.67
C TYR A 129 6.23 12.36 13.53
N ASN A 130 6.23 13.10 12.42
CA ASN A 130 7.09 14.27 12.28
C ASN A 130 6.50 15.48 13.03
N ARG A 131 6.96 15.73 14.25
CA ARG A 131 6.98 17.10 14.82
C ARG A 131 8.24 17.81 14.32
N LEU A 132 8.07 18.99 13.74
CA LEU A 132 9.15 19.97 13.58
C LEU A 132 8.98 21.03 14.69
N GLY A 133 10.09 21.42 15.30
CA GLY A 133 10.10 22.53 16.27
C GLY A 133 10.14 23.90 15.60
N SER A 134 9.83 24.94 16.37
CA SER A 134 10.14 26.33 16.03
C SER A 134 11.21 26.83 17.00
N GLY A 135 12.20 27.57 16.49
CA GLY A 135 13.25 28.17 17.32
C GLY A 135 12.81 29.48 17.97
N GLY A 136 13.34 29.74 19.15
CA GLY A 136 13.21 30.96 19.95
C GLY A 136 14.03 30.73 21.24
N GLY A 137 14.97 31.63 21.56
CA GLY A 137 16.11 31.28 22.43
C GLY A 137 16.18 32.01 23.77
N SER A 138 17.39 31.98 24.34
CA SER A 138 17.88 32.59 25.60
C SER A 138 17.56 31.89 26.93
N GLY A 139 18.63 31.64 27.70
CA GLY A 139 18.73 31.71 29.17
C GLY A 139 17.88 30.79 30.06
N GLY A 140 18.51 29.87 30.80
CA GLY A 140 17.90 29.25 31.98
C GLY A 140 18.58 27.96 32.47
N THR A 141 19.13 27.98 33.68
CA THR A 141 19.73 26.83 34.37
C THR A 141 18.70 25.77 34.78
N THR A 142 19.08 24.49 34.72
CA THR A 142 18.24 23.34 35.15
C THR A 142 18.23 23.13 36.66
N PRO A 143 17.08 22.73 37.22
CA PRO A 143 17.03 21.75 38.31
C PRO A 143 16.18 20.52 37.96
N SER A 144 16.39 19.42 38.68
CA SER A 144 15.78 18.10 38.43
C SER A 144 14.31 17.99 38.89
N PRO A 145 13.48 17.14 38.24
CA PRO A 145 12.11 16.88 38.69
C PRO A 145 12.03 15.91 39.89
N PRO A 146 11.08 16.10 40.83
CA PRO A 146 10.91 15.23 42.00
C PRO A 146 10.17 13.91 41.70
N ALA A 147 10.26 12.95 42.63
CA ALA A 147 9.70 11.61 42.49
C ALA A 147 8.21 11.48 42.86
N SER A 148 7.50 10.57 42.18
CA SER A 148 6.07 10.28 42.42
C SER A 148 5.80 9.54 43.74
N PRO A 149 4.72 9.87 44.48
CA PRO A 149 4.40 9.27 45.77
C PRO A 149 3.90 7.82 45.68
N ARG A 150 4.02 7.08 46.80
CA ARG A 150 3.71 5.64 46.92
C ARG A 150 2.26 5.35 47.38
N ARG A 151 1.89 4.06 47.26
CA ARG A 151 0.55 3.48 47.52
C ARG A 151 -0.06 3.82 48.89
N SER A 152 -1.37 4.00 48.91
CA SER A 152 -2.22 4.13 50.11
C SER A 152 -2.45 2.79 50.86
N PRO A 153 -2.51 2.77 52.21
CA PRO A 153 -2.85 1.58 52.99
C PRO A 153 -4.33 1.18 52.91
N ARG A 154 -4.66 -0.06 53.31
CA ARG A 154 -6.01 -0.65 53.28
C ARG A 154 -6.40 -1.17 54.67
N THR A 155 -7.27 -0.46 55.38
CA THR A 155 -7.66 -0.79 56.76
C THR A 155 -8.74 -1.87 56.83
N HIS A 156 -8.47 -2.96 57.55
CA HIS A 156 -9.49 -3.94 57.94
C HIS A 156 -10.28 -3.47 59.18
N ARG A 157 -11.55 -3.87 59.28
CA ARG A 157 -12.31 -3.94 60.54
C ARG A 157 -13.07 -5.26 60.62
N ARG A 158 -13.11 -5.85 61.82
CA ARG A 158 -13.98 -6.98 62.22
C ARG A 158 -14.97 -6.47 63.29
N PRO A 159 -16.15 -7.10 63.46
CA PRO A 159 -17.20 -6.58 64.34
C PRO A 159 -17.10 -7.11 65.78
N SER A 160 -17.68 -6.37 66.72
CA SER A 160 -17.94 -6.78 68.10
C SER A 160 -19.42 -6.49 68.46
N LYS A 161 -20.02 -7.32 69.31
CA LYS A 161 -21.41 -7.17 69.79
C LYS A 161 -21.44 -6.51 71.17
N SER A 162 -22.46 -5.70 71.44
CA SER A 162 -23.05 -5.48 72.77
C SER A 162 -24.52 -5.06 72.59
N ALA A 163 -25.32 -5.08 73.66
CA ALA A 163 -26.78 -5.00 73.58
C ALA A 163 -27.41 -4.34 74.83
N SER A 164 -28.75 -4.31 74.87
CA SER A 164 -29.64 -3.80 75.94
C SER A 164 -30.03 -2.32 75.85
N GLY A 165 -31.21 -1.99 76.41
CA GLY A 165 -31.79 -0.64 76.39
C GLY A 165 -33.29 -0.56 76.03
N ARG A 166 -34.17 -1.31 76.70
CA ARG A 166 -35.64 -1.06 76.62
C ARG A 166 -36.02 0.08 77.57
N VAL A 167 -36.81 1.04 77.09
CA VAL A 167 -37.52 2.04 77.92
C VAL A 167 -38.98 2.09 77.47
N LEU A 168 -39.93 2.15 78.42
CA LEU A 168 -41.36 2.12 78.14
C LEU A 168 -41.88 3.46 77.61
N GLN A 169 -42.93 3.43 76.79
CA GLN A 169 -43.66 4.62 76.36
C GLN A 169 -44.81 4.94 77.33
N ALA A 170 -44.88 6.19 77.79
CA ALA A 170 -46.07 6.73 78.46
C ALA A 170 -47.17 7.08 77.44
N PRO A 171 -48.46 6.98 77.78
CA PRO A 171 -49.56 7.20 76.84
C PRO A 171 -49.73 8.67 76.46
N ARG A 172 -49.65 8.97 75.16
CA ARG A 172 -49.92 10.31 74.61
C ARG A 172 -51.42 10.65 74.64
N THR A 173 -51.74 11.85 75.12
CA THR A 173 -53.12 12.36 75.26
C THR A 173 -53.81 12.59 73.91
N LEU A 174 -55.14 12.67 73.94
CA LEU A 174 -55.98 12.74 72.73
C LEU A 174 -55.68 13.99 71.88
N LEU A 175 -55.40 15.12 72.53
CA LEU A 175 -54.98 16.37 71.88
C LEU A 175 -53.68 16.21 71.07
N GLN A 176 -52.71 15.45 71.57
CA GLN A 176 -51.45 15.17 70.88
C GLN A 176 -51.63 14.30 69.61
N ARG A 177 -52.67 13.46 69.56
CA ARG A 177 -53.01 12.66 68.37
C ARG A 177 -53.63 13.53 67.27
N LEU A 178 -54.53 14.45 67.64
CA LEU A 178 -55.15 15.40 66.71
C LEU A 178 -54.11 16.37 66.12
N ALA A 179 -53.19 16.89 66.94
CA ALA A 179 -52.09 17.72 66.45
C ALA A 179 -51.19 16.98 65.43
N TRP A 180 -50.89 15.69 65.68
CA TRP A 180 -50.11 14.87 64.73
C TRP A 180 -50.86 14.59 63.43
N MET A 181 -52.18 14.36 63.49
CA MET A 181 -53.03 14.19 62.30
C MET A 181 -53.02 15.45 61.43
N LEU A 182 -53.24 16.63 62.03
CA LEU A 182 -53.17 17.92 61.34
C LEU A 182 -51.80 18.19 60.71
N LEU A 183 -50.71 17.96 61.46
CA LEU A 183 -49.34 18.12 60.96
C LEU A 183 -49.06 17.18 59.78
N SER A 184 -49.53 15.93 59.85
CA SER A 184 -49.38 14.96 58.76
C SER A 184 -50.15 15.36 57.49
N LEU A 185 -51.33 15.96 57.62
CA LEU A 185 -52.14 16.47 56.51
C LEU A 185 -51.51 17.70 55.84
N LEU A 186 -50.94 18.61 56.63
CA LEU A 186 -50.20 19.77 56.12
C LEU A 186 -48.94 19.35 55.35
N LEU A 187 -48.15 18.44 55.91
CA LEU A 187 -46.96 17.87 55.24
C LEU A 187 -47.34 17.13 53.93
N ARG A 188 -48.48 16.42 53.91
CA ARG A 188 -48.97 15.74 52.69
C ARG A 188 -49.31 16.72 51.55
N ARG A 189 -49.76 17.94 51.87
CA ARG A 189 -49.99 18.99 50.86
C ARG A 189 -48.69 19.66 50.39
N GLN A 190 -47.68 19.81 51.25
CA GLN A 190 -46.37 20.36 50.85
C GLN A 190 -45.60 19.47 49.88
N ALA A 191 -45.79 18.14 49.92
CA ALA A 191 -45.18 17.22 48.95
C ALA A 191 -45.54 17.58 47.48
N ILE A 192 -46.75 18.10 47.23
CA ILE A 192 -47.18 18.53 45.89
C ILE A 192 -46.31 19.69 45.38
N PHE A 193 -45.91 20.62 46.26
CA PHE A 193 -45.02 21.73 45.91
C PHE A 193 -43.55 21.32 45.70
N LEU A 194 -43.14 20.13 46.12
CA LEU A 194 -41.81 19.57 45.79
C LEU A 194 -41.81 18.85 44.43
N PHE A 195 -42.91 18.19 44.07
CA PHE A 195 -43.03 17.50 42.78
C PHE A 195 -43.49 18.41 41.64
N ALA A 196 -44.27 19.48 41.90
CA ALA A 196 -44.73 20.39 40.84
C ALA A 196 -43.59 21.08 40.07
N PRO A 197 -42.50 21.58 40.70
CA PRO A 197 -41.35 22.11 39.96
C PRO A 197 -40.62 21.04 39.13
N LEU A 198 -40.49 19.81 39.65
CA LEU A 198 -39.86 18.70 38.92
C LEU A 198 -40.71 18.25 37.72
N LEU A 199 -42.03 18.19 37.88
CA LEU A 199 -42.97 17.89 36.78
C LEU A 199 -43.04 19.04 35.77
N TYR A 200 -42.95 20.29 36.22
CA TYR A 200 -42.85 21.45 35.33
C TYR A 200 -41.53 21.45 34.54
N VAL A 201 -40.38 21.17 35.17
CA VAL A 201 -39.10 21.03 34.48
C VAL A 201 -39.10 19.83 33.54
N ALA A 202 -39.64 18.68 33.94
CA ALA A 202 -39.78 17.52 33.05
C ALA A 202 -40.71 17.82 31.86
N GLY A 203 -41.83 18.50 32.10
CA GLY A 203 -42.76 18.96 31.07
C GLY A 203 -42.15 20.01 30.13
N MET A 204 -41.36 20.95 30.66
CA MET A 204 -40.60 21.93 29.86
C MET A 204 -39.48 21.26 29.05
N LEU A 205 -38.83 20.22 29.57
CA LEU A 205 -37.84 19.43 28.81
C LEU A 205 -38.51 18.59 27.72
N PHE A 206 -39.70 18.03 27.99
CA PHE A 206 -40.50 17.35 26.96
C PHE A 206 -41.00 18.34 25.89
N TYR A 207 -41.48 19.52 26.31
CA TYR A 207 -41.92 20.59 25.42
C TYR A 207 -40.76 21.12 24.57
N MET A 208 -39.58 21.38 25.14
CA MET A 208 -38.37 21.72 24.38
C MET A 208 -37.84 20.55 23.51
N GLY A 209 -38.32 19.34 23.74
CA GLY A 209 -38.09 18.16 22.89
C GLY A 209 -39.12 17.97 21.77
N THR A 210 -40.31 18.60 21.86
CA THR A 210 -41.38 18.55 20.84
C THR A 210 -41.56 19.86 20.08
N VAL A 211 -41.07 20.99 20.60
CA VAL A 211 -40.89 22.23 19.85
C VAL A 211 -39.75 22.02 18.84
N SER A 212 -40.12 21.85 17.57
CA SER A 212 -39.18 21.88 16.46
C SER A 212 -38.33 23.16 16.52
N LEU A 213 -37.00 23.03 16.58
CA LEU A 213 -36.04 24.13 16.38
C LEU A 213 -35.96 24.53 14.88
N GLU A 214 -37.10 24.76 14.25
CA GLU A 214 -37.22 25.30 12.89
C GLU A 214 -37.10 26.83 12.88
N GLY A 215 -37.34 27.49 14.02
CA GLY A 215 -37.21 28.95 14.20
C GLY A 215 -35.82 29.44 14.66
N VAL A 216 -34.92 28.56 15.09
CA VAL A 216 -33.52 28.96 15.34
C VAL A 216 -32.81 29.03 13.98
N PRO A 217 -32.16 30.14 13.62
CA PRO A 217 -31.33 30.18 12.42
C PRO A 217 -30.29 29.08 12.55
N ARG A 218 -30.36 28.06 11.69
CA ARG A 218 -29.24 27.14 11.48
C ARG A 218 -28.05 28.04 11.16
N VAL A 219 -27.12 28.16 12.10
CA VAL A 219 -25.80 28.69 11.80
C VAL A 219 -25.28 27.80 10.69
N ILE A 220 -25.27 28.32 9.46
CA ILE A 220 -24.80 27.59 8.28
C ILE A 220 -23.30 27.47 8.46
N SER A 221 -22.92 26.47 9.27
CA SER A 221 -21.59 26.26 9.80
C SER A 221 -20.70 25.97 8.61
N ARG A 222 -20.10 27.05 8.09
CA ARG A 222 -19.39 27.01 6.81
C ARG A 222 -18.35 25.89 6.92
N PRO A 223 -18.39 24.89 6.01
CA PRO A 223 -17.52 23.74 6.09
C PRO A 223 -16.06 24.24 6.18
N PRO A 224 -15.27 23.78 7.17
CA PRO A 224 -13.98 24.39 7.45
C PRO A 224 -13.06 24.28 6.21
N PRO A 225 -12.26 25.30 5.88
CA PRO A 225 -11.50 25.32 4.64
C PRO A 225 -10.63 24.07 4.45
N GLY A 226 -10.71 23.46 3.27
CA GLY A 226 -10.02 22.21 2.93
C GLY A 226 -10.75 20.94 3.37
N SER A 227 -11.99 21.05 3.86
CA SER A 227 -12.81 19.90 4.23
C SER A 227 -13.62 19.35 3.06
N ILE A 228 -13.88 20.13 2.01
CA ILE A 228 -14.66 19.69 0.84
C ILE A 228 -13.74 19.43 -0.37
N TYR A 229 -14.17 18.50 -1.21
CA TYR A 229 -13.61 18.28 -2.55
C TYR A 229 -14.34 19.19 -3.55
N ARG A 230 -13.67 20.28 -3.97
CA ARG A 230 -14.16 21.24 -5.00
C ARG A 230 -13.31 21.26 -6.27
N SER A 231 -12.43 20.28 -6.41
CA SER A 231 -11.42 20.22 -7.47
C SER A 231 -12.03 20.27 -8.90
N PRO A 232 -13.23 19.69 -9.18
CA PRO A 232 -13.92 19.85 -10.47
C PRO A 232 -14.33 21.30 -10.76
N GLN A 233 -14.94 21.99 -9.79
CA GLN A 233 -15.37 23.38 -9.95
C GLN A 233 -14.16 24.33 -10.00
N LEU A 234 -13.08 23.99 -9.29
CA LEU A 234 -11.80 24.70 -9.38
C LEU A 234 -11.20 24.58 -10.78
N TYR A 235 -11.18 23.37 -11.35
CA TYR A 235 -10.66 23.10 -12.69
C TYR A 235 -11.44 23.85 -13.76
N GLN A 236 -12.77 23.70 -13.80
CA GLN A 236 -13.64 24.40 -14.74
C GLN A 236 -13.41 25.93 -14.73
N ARG A 237 -13.23 26.52 -13.54
CA ARG A 237 -13.01 27.96 -13.36
C ARG A 237 -11.59 28.42 -13.75
N LEU A 238 -10.56 27.62 -13.50
CA LEU A 238 -9.16 28.00 -13.73
C LEU A 238 -8.58 27.52 -15.07
N ARG A 239 -9.32 26.69 -15.82
CA ARG A 239 -8.83 26.08 -17.05
C ARG A 239 -8.37 27.11 -18.09
N HIS A 240 -9.15 28.16 -18.34
CA HIS A 240 -8.78 29.17 -19.36
C HIS A 240 -7.49 29.92 -18.98
N ASP A 241 -7.35 30.35 -17.73
CA ASP A 241 -6.12 30.94 -17.18
C ASP A 241 -4.91 29.97 -17.29
N MET A 242 -5.16 28.67 -17.11
CA MET A 242 -4.14 27.61 -17.11
C MET A 242 -3.70 27.21 -18.53
N ASP A 243 -4.61 27.23 -19.49
CA ASP A 243 -4.36 26.84 -20.88
C ASP A 243 -3.73 27.99 -21.68
N SER A 244 -3.92 29.24 -21.25
CA SER A 244 -3.28 30.46 -21.82
C SER A 244 -1.91 30.81 -21.20
N ASP A 245 -1.45 30.08 -20.18
CA ASP A 245 -0.23 30.37 -19.42
C ASP A 245 1.06 29.89 -20.12
N ASN A 246 1.49 30.66 -21.11
CA ASN A 246 2.71 30.43 -21.90
C ASN A 246 4.03 30.79 -21.15
N SER A 247 4.08 30.72 -19.82
CA SER A 247 5.27 31.09 -19.03
C SER A 247 6.43 30.09 -19.19
N SER A 248 7.32 30.40 -20.14
CA SER A 248 8.52 29.63 -20.51
C SER A 248 9.48 29.35 -19.34
N ASP A 249 9.64 30.29 -18.40
CA ASP A 249 10.46 30.12 -17.18
C ASP A 249 10.05 28.89 -16.36
N ALA A 250 8.74 28.58 -16.32
CA ALA A 250 8.23 27.45 -15.56
C ALA A 250 8.70 26.12 -16.18
N LEU A 251 8.65 26.01 -17.51
CA LEU A 251 9.12 24.86 -18.29
C LEU A 251 10.64 24.71 -18.22
N ALA A 252 11.37 25.81 -18.45
CA ALA A 252 12.83 25.83 -18.37
C ALA A 252 13.35 25.46 -16.96
N THR A 253 12.53 25.58 -15.90
CA THR A 253 12.87 25.17 -14.54
C THR A 253 12.34 23.77 -14.14
N VAL A 254 11.47 23.14 -14.93
CA VAL A 254 11.04 21.75 -14.69
C VAL A 254 12.24 20.80 -14.76
N TRP A 255 12.91 20.77 -15.92
CA TRP A 255 13.96 19.80 -16.23
C TRP A 255 15.36 20.19 -15.73
N ARG A 256 15.56 21.43 -15.25
CA ARG A 256 16.85 21.86 -14.67
C ARG A 256 17.16 21.06 -13.40
N HIS A 257 18.33 20.43 -13.35
CA HIS A 257 18.86 19.81 -12.13
C HIS A 257 19.73 20.83 -11.37
N PRO A 258 19.26 21.41 -10.24
CA PRO A 258 20.04 22.40 -9.49
C PRO A 258 21.15 21.75 -8.66
N TYR A 259 20.98 20.47 -8.29
CA TYR A 259 22.03 19.66 -7.72
C TYR A 259 23.03 19.30 -8.82
N LYS A 260 24.16 20.01 -8.85
CA LYS A 260 25.35 19.57 -9.60
C LYS A 260 25.88 18.30 -8.90
N GLY A 261 25.84 17.18 -9.61
CA GLY A 261 26.25 15.87 -9.09
C GLY A 261 27.75 15.81 -8.72
N GLY A 262 28.17 14.68 -8.15
CA GLY A 262 29.56 14.44 -7.77
C GLY A 262 29.91 14.72 -6.30
N THR A 263 28.95 14.59 -5.37
CA THR A 263 29.29 14.45 -3.94
C THR A 263 29.00 13.08 -3.35
N TRP A 264 28.20 12.22 -3.97
CA TRP A 264 27.93 10.86 -3.50
C TRP A 264 28.02 9.85 -4.64
N GLN A 265 28.58 8.69 -4.36
CA GLN A 265 28.68 7.54 -5.27
C GLN A 265 28.44 6.22 -4.53
N PRO A 266 27.95 5.17 -5.21
CA PRO A 266 28.04 3.79 -4.71
C PRO A 266 29.46 3.46 -4.22
N CYS A 267 29.58 2.81 -3.07
CA CYS A 267 30.85 2.39 -2.49
C CYS A 267 30.73 1.08 -1.69
N ILE A 268 29.89 0.18 -2.18
CA ILE A 268 29.68 -1.12 -1.55
C ILE A 268 30.90 -1.99 -1.89
N ASN A 269 31.97 -1.81 -1.10
CA ASN A 269 33.21 -2.57 -1.20
C ASN A 269 32.91 -4.07 -1.04
N MET A 270 32.98 -4.83 -2.13
CA MET A 270 32.93 -6.28 -2.07
C MET A 270 34.11 -6.79 -1.24
N THR A 271 33.84 -7.61 -0.22
CA THR A 271 34.89 -8.38 0.44
C THR A 271 35.52 -9.35 -0.56
N MET A 272 36.82 -9.61 -0.40
CA MET A 272 37.58 -10.58 -1.23
C MET A 272 38.06 -11.79 -0.43
N ASN A 273 37.54 -11.95 0.80
CA ASN A 273 37.92 -13.00 1.72
C ASN A 273 36.98 -14.20 1.56
N GLU A 274 37.51 -15.41 1.70
CA GLU A 274 36.69 -16.62 1.80
C GLU A 274 35.84 -16.60 3.09
N LEU A 275 34.58 -17.04 2.99
CA LEU A 275 33.66 -17.04 4.12
C LEU A 275 33.95 -18.23 5.06
N PRO A 276 34.20 -18.01 6.37
CA PRO A 276 34.44 -19.10 7.33
C PRO A 276 33.23 -20.03 7.45
N ASP A 277 33.41 -21.25 7.97
CA ASP A 277 32.37 -22.31 7.99
C ASP A 277 31.00 -21.87 8.49
N SER A 278 29.94 -22.43 7.91
CA SER A 278 28.56 -21.98 8.15
C SER A 278 27.98 -22.52 9.46
N ASN A 279 27.40 -21.63 10.28
CA ASN A 279 26.73 -22.02 11.52
C ASN A 279 25.49 -22.90 11.28
N GLY A 280 24.85 -22.77 10.12
CA GLY A 280 23.69 -23.56 9.69
C GLY A 280 22.93 -22.92 8.53
N TYR A 281 21.80 -23.52 8.15
CA TYR A 281 20.92 -23.06 7.09
C TYR A 281 19.73 -22.25 7.64
N ILE A 282 19.42 -21.12 7.01
CA ILE A 282 18.24 -20.30 7.33
C ILE A 282 17.31 -20.27 6.12
N TYR A 283 16.09 -20.76 6.27
CA TYR A 283 15.01 -20.63 5.28
C TYR A 283 14.00 -19.56 5.73
N VAL A 284 13.74 -18.60 4.83
CA VAL A 284 12.90 -17.43 5.10
C VAL A 284 11.68 -17.42 4.18
N GLU A 285 10.51 -17.14 4.76
CA GLU A 285 9.28 -16.91 3.98
C GLU A 285 8.98 -15.41 3.89
N ALA A 286 9.27 -14.85 2.72
CA ALA A 286 8.98 -13.48 2.37
C ALA A 286 7.49 -13.33 2.05
N ASN A 287 6.84 -12.35 2.68
CA ASN A 287 5.39 -12.20 2.70
C ASN A 287 4.96 -10.80 2.22
N GLY A 288 3.74 -10.72 1.66
CA GLY A 288 3.20 -9.50 1.04
C GLY A 288 3.57 -9.37 -0.44
N GLY A 289 3.41 -8.17 -0.99
CA GLY A 289 3.69 -7.87 -2.40
C GLY A 289 5.16 -7.47 -2.65
N LEU A 290 5.55 -7.32 -3.92
CA LEU A 290 6.91 -7.05 -4.41
C LEU A 290 7.85 -6.29 -3.44
N ASN A 291 7.48 -5.07 -3.02
CA ASN A 291 8.36 -4.21 -2.20
C ASN A 291 8.46 -4.67 -0.73
N GLN A 292 7.51 -5.47 -0.24
CA GLN A 292 7.54 -6.11 1.08
C GLN A 292 8.39 -7.39 1.04
N GLN A 293 8.31 -8.14 -0.07
CA GLN A 293 9.23 -9.23 -0.37
C GLN A 293 10.66 -8.69 -0.44
N ARG A 294 10.92 -7.59 -1.18
CA ARG A 294 12.21 -6.88 -1.24
C ARG A 294 12.75 -6.53 0.15
N THR A 295 11.93 -5.94 1.02
CA THR A 295 12.28 -5.66 2.43
C THR A 295 12.69 -6.93 3.18
N SER A 296 11.93 -8.02 3.00
CA SER A 296 12.14 -9.30 3.68
C SER A 296 13.42 -9.99 3.22
N ILE A 297 13.72 -9.97 1.92
CA ILE A 297 14.95 -10.52 1.34
C ILE A 297 16.18 -9.75 1.85
N CYS A 298 16.17 -8.41 1.79
CA CYS A 298 17.31 -7.60 2.22
C CYS A 298 17.60 -7.78 3.72
N ASN A 299 16.56 -7.94 4.54
CA ASN A 299 16.71 -8.29 5.96
C ASN A 299 17.20 -9.74 6.14
N ALA A 300 16.84 -10.69 5.26
CA ALA A 300 17.26 -12.09 5.36
C ALA A 300 18.76 -12.25 5.05
N VAL A 301 19.26 -11.59 3.99
CA VAL A 301 20.70 -11.51 3.68
C VAL A 301 21.47 -10.91 4.86
N ALA A 302 20.98 -9.79 5.41
CA ALA A 302 21.64 -9.11 6.52
C ALA A 302 21.67 -9.93 7.83
N VAL A 303 20.63 -10.72 8.12
CA VAL A 303 20.63 -11.66 9.25
C VAL A 303 21.56 -12.84 8.97
N ALA A 304 21.53 -13.42 7.76
CA ALA A 304 22.36 -14.58 7.42
C ALA A 304 23.85 -14.26 7.48
N GLY A 305 24.30 -13.14 6.90
CA GLY A 305 25.69 -12.68 7.00
C GLY A 305 26.11 -12.37 8.44
N TYR A 306 25.28 -11.63 9.21
CA TYR A 306 25.59 -11.32 10.61
C TYR A 306 25.66 -12.57 11.51
N LEU A 307 24.93 -13.64 11.19
CA LEU A 307 24.99 -14.92 11.89
C LEU A 307 26.00 -15.91 11.29
N ASN A 308 26.76 -15.54 10.25
CA ASN A 308 27.59 -16.45 9.46
C ASN A 308 26.85 -17.75 9.08
N ALA A 309 25.69 -17.58 8.44
CA ALA A 309 24.76 -18.65 8.10
C ALA A 309 24.53 -18.72 6.58
N THR A 310 24.19 -19.91 6.09
CA THR A 310 23.81 -20.11 4.69
C THR A 310 22.34 -19.73 4.51
N LEU A 311 22.07 -18.74 3.66
CA LEU A 311 20.71 -18.36 3.30
C LEU A 311 20.17 -19.28 2.20
N VAL A 312 19.05 -19.95 2.47
CA VAL A 312 18.24 -20.57 1.40
C VAL A 312 17.46 -19.46 0.71
N ILE A 313 17.42 -19.46 -0.63
CA ILE A 313 16.73 -18.43 -1.42
C ILE A 313 15.30 -18.18 -0.87
N PRO A 314 14.95 -16.94 -0.48
CA PRO A 314 13.71 -16.68 0.24
C PRO A 314 12.46 -17.07 -0.57
N ASN A 315 11.67 -18.00 -0.03
CA ASN A 315 10.45 -18.46 -0.68
C ASN A 315 9.34 -17.40 -0.56
N PHE A 316 8.60 -17.23 -1.65
CA PHE A 316 7.44 -16.33 -1.71
C PHE A 316 6.18 -17.12 -1.40
N HIS A 317 5.56 -16.82 -0.25
CA HIS A 317 4.32 -17.45 0.17
C HIS A 317 3.13 -16.86 -0.60
N TYR A 318 2.22 -17.70 -1.09
CA TYR A 318 1.04 -17.25 -1.84
C TYR A 318 0.12 -16.44 -0.92
N HIS A 319 -0.09 -15.17 -1.25
CA HIS A 319 -0.82 -14.25 -0.38
C HIS A 319 -2.18 -13.89 -0.98
N SER A 320 -3.27 -14.17 -0.24
CA SER A 320 -4.67 -14.08 -0.70
C SER A 320 -5.10 -12.73 -1.29
N ILE A 321 -4.48 -11.63 -0.83
CA ILE A 321 -4.66 -10.27 -1.36
C ILE A 321 -3.98 -10.08 -2.73
N TRP A 322 -2.74 -10.55 -2.89
CA TRP A 322 -1.91 -10.29 -4.07
C TRP A 322 -2.12 -11.32 -5.19
N ARG A 323 -2.55 -12.54 -4.82
CA ARG A 323 -2.89 -13.68 -5.68
C ARG A 323 -1.82 -14.10 -6.68
N ASP A 324 -0.58 -13.74 -6.39
CA ASP A 324 0.58 -13.99 -7.23
C ASP A 324 1.32 -15.25 -6.75
N PRO A 325 1.43 -16.31 -7.57
CA PRO A 325 2.14 -17.55 -7.21
C PRO A 325 3.63 -17.53 -7.58
N SER A 326 4.16 -16.42 -8.12
CA SER A 326 5.54 -16.30 -8.60
C SER A 326 6.58 -16.63 -7.52
N LYS A 327 7.73 -17.18 -7.95
CA LYS A 327 8.89 -17.54 -7.13
C LYS A 327 10.01 -16.52 -7.27
N PHE A 328 11.15 -16.78 -6.63
CA PHE A 328 12.29 -15.86 -6.63
C PHE A 328 12.77 -15.55 -8.06
N LYS A 329 13.21 -16.57 -8.80
CA LYS A 329 13.62 -16.49 -10.23
C LYS A 329 12.57 -15.93 -11.20
N ASP A 330 11.28 -15.93 -10.86
CA ASP A 330 10.26 -15.31 -11.70
C ASP A 330 10.35 -13.78 -11.68
N ILE A 331 10.77 -13.22 -10.54
CA ILE A 331 10.77 -11.77 -10.28
C ILE A 331 12.19 -11.19 -10.32
N TYR A 332 13.17 -11.92 -9.79
CA TYR A 332 14.57 -11.49 -9.65
C TYR A 332 15.51 -12.43 -10.40
N ASP A 333 16.68 -11.94 -10.80
CA ASP A 333 17.75 -12.80 -11.33
C ASP A 333 18.42 -13.57 -10.17
N GLU A 334 18.17 -14.88 -10.15
CA GLU A 334 18.62 -15.80 -9.11
C GLU A 334 20.14 -16.05 -9.17
N GLY A 335 20.72 -16.12 -10.37
CA GLY A 335 22.15 -16.34 -10.57
C GLY A 335 22.97 -15.09 -10.24
N HIS A 336 22.50 -13.92 -10.68
CA HIS A 336 23.10 -12.63 -10.30
C HIS A 336 23.01 -12.39 -8.78
N PHE A 337 21.88 -12.72 -8.15
CA PHE A 337 21.71 -12.59 -6.69
C PHE A 337 22.70 -13.45 -5.91
N ILE A 338 22.88 -14.73 -6.27
CA ILE A 338 23.87 -15.62 -5.63
C ILE A 338 25.29 -15.09 -5.87
N ASN A 339 25.66 -14.81 -7.13
CA ASN A 339 27.03 -14.41 -7.48
C ASN A 339 27.44 -13.05 -6.88
N THR A 340 26.49 -12.13 -6.69
CA THR A 340 26.76 -10.81 -6.07
C THR A 340 26.99 -10.93 -4.56
N LEU A 341 26.39 -11.92 -3.90
CA LEU A 341 26.48 -12.09 -2.43
C LEU A 341 27.55 -13.08 -1.98
N LYS A 342 28.17 -13.84 -2.89
CA LYS A 342 29.01 -15.01 -2.56
C LYS A 342 30.20 -14.76 -1.59
N ASN A 343 30.73 -13.53 -1.52
CA ASN A 343 31.84 -13.14 -0.64
C ASN A 343 31.36 -12.52 0.71
N ASP A 344 30.05 -12.35 0.88
CA ASP A 344 29.40 -11.69 2.01
C ASP A 344 28.45 -12.64 2.77
N VAL A 345 27.67 -13.42 2.01
CA VAL A 345 26.67 -14.37 2.48
C VAL A 345 26.59 -15.56 1.53
N ARG A 346 26.79 -16.78 2.02
CA ARG A 346 26.50 -18.00 1.23
C ARG A 346 25.00 -18.09 0.96
N VAL A 347 24.63 -18.16 -0.31
CA VAL A 347 23.24 -18.34 -0.77
C VAL A 347 23.12 -19.65 -1.53
N VAL A 348 22.07 -20.43 -1.28
CA VAL A 348 21.76 -21.69 -1.97
C VAL A 348 20.31 -21.73 -2.46
N ASP A 349 20.07 -22.42 -3.58
CA ASP A 349 18.75 -22.63 -4.18
C ASP A 349 17.88 -23.56 -3.32
N LYS A 350 18.46 -24.67 -2.84
CA LYS A 350 17.82 -25.64 -1.97
C LYS A 350 18.66 -25.94 -0.73
N VAL A 351 17.99 -26.43 0.30
CA VAL A 351 18.66 -27.07 1.45
C VAL A 351 19.27 -28.40 0.96
N PRO A 352 20.51 -28.76 1.35
CA PRO A 352 21.09 -30.05 0.98
C PRO A 352 20.25 -31.24 1.47
N ASP A 353 20.16 -32.30 0.68
CA ASP A 353 19.22 -33.39 0.93
C ASP A 353 19.51 -34.12 2.24
N PHE A 354 20.80 -34.28 2.61
CA PHE A 354 21.23 -34.84 3.90
C PHE A 354 20.83 -33.99 5.12
N ILE A 355 20.60 -32.68 4.95
CA ILE A 355 20.07 -31.81 6.02
C ILE A 355 18.55 -32.02 6.13
N MET A 356 17.85 -32.18 5.00
CA MET A 356 16.40 -32.38 4.90
C MET A 356 15.94 -33.75 5.41
N GLU A 357 16.74 -34.79 5.18
CA GLU A 357 16.49 -36.16 5.62
C GLU A 357 16.29 -36.27 7.14
N ARG A 358 17.09 -35.52 7.92
CA ARG A 358 16.97 -35.43 9.39
C ARG A 358 15.61 -34.92 9.87
N PHE A 359 14.85 -34.23 9.02
CA PHE A 359 13.50 -33.73 9.28
C PHE A 359 12.41 -34.54 8.54
N GLY A 360 12.77 -35.70 7.96
CA GLY A 360 11.86 -36.50 7.13
C GLY A 360 11.34 -35.75 5.89
N TYR A 361 12.16 -34.87 5.33
CA TYR A 361 11.82 -33.95 4.22
C TYR A 361 10.61 -33.01 4.48
N ASN A 362 10.13 -32.90 5.73
CA ASN A 362 8.91 -32.18 6.08
C ASN A 362 9.20 -30.84 6.79
N MET A 363 8.85 -29.71 6.14
CA MET A 363 9.07 -28.36 6.67
C MET A 363 8.14 -27.95 7.83
N SER A 364 7.33 -28.90 8.33
CA SER A 364 6.60 -28.79 9.60
C SER A 364 7.44 -29.25 10.80
N ASN A 365 8.45 -30.10 10.57
CA ASN A 365 9.34 -30.63 11.59
C ASN A 365 10.52 -29.69 11.90
N VAL A 366 10.81 -28.75 10.97
CA VAL A 366 11.87 -27.74 11.12
C VAL A 366 11.44 -26.65 12.08
N HIS A 367 12.30 -26.30 13.04
CA HIS A 367 12.00 -25.27 14.04
C HIS A 367 11.67 -23.91 13.39
N ASN A 368 10.45 -23.40 13.63
CA ASN A 368 9.97 -22.13 13.05
C ASN A 368 9.99 -20.97 14.05
N PHE A 369 10.86 -19.99 13.82
CA PHE A 369 10.95 -18.77 14.61
C PHE A 369 9.85 -17.76 14.27
N LYS A 370 8.90 -17.56 15.21
CA LYS A 370 7.94 -16.44 15.20
C LYS A 370 8.55 -15.17 15.79
N ILE A 371 9.43 -14.51 15.03
CA ILE A 371 10.16 -13.31 15.49
C ILE A 371 9.20 -12.11 15.67
N LYS A 372 9.43 -11.29 16.70
CA LYS A 372 8.70 -10.04 16.93
C LYS A 372 8.96 -9.02 15.80
N ALA A 373 7.98 -8.18 15.48
CA ALA A 373 8.21 -7.08 14.53
C ALA A 373 9.26 -6.10 15.10
N TRP A 374 10.19 -5.67 14.25
CA TRP A 374 11.30 -4.77 14.60
C TRP A 374 12.21 -5.26 15.75
N SER A 375 12.55 -6.55 15.78
CA SER A 375 13.58 -7.06 16.70
C SER A 375 14.96 -6.45 16.42
N SER A 376 15.73 -6.16 17.47
CA SER A 376 17.13 -5.74 17.36
C SER A 376 17.97 -6.84 16.70
N ILE A 377 19.10 -6.50 16.07
CA ILE A 377 20.02 -7.54 15.55
C ILE A 377 20.55 -8.43 16.68
N GLN A 378 20.69 -7.86 17.89
CA GLN A 378 21.17 -8.57 19.07
C GLN A 378 20.24 -9.74 19.47
N TYR A 379 18.91 -9.60 19.30
CA TYR A 379 17.97 -10.71 19.48
C TYR A 379 18.29 -11.92 18.57
N TYR A 380 18.79 -11.69 17.35
CA TYR A 380 19.19 -12.78 16.46
C TYR A 380 20.45 -13.48 16.96
N LYS A 381 21.40 -12.75 17.57
CA LYS A 381 22.59 -13.35 18.21
C LYS A 381 22.21 -14.16 19.46
N ASP A 382 21.30 -13.65 20.28
CA ASP A 382 21.03 -14.24 21.60
C ASP A 382 19.98 -15.36 21.56
N ALA A 383 19.00 -15.30 20.65
CA ALA A 383 17.90 -16.26 20.59
C ALA A 383 17.87 -17.13 19.32
N VAL A 384 18.38 -16.63 18.18
CA VAL A 384 18.30 -17.36 16.90
C VAL A 384 19.57 -18.17 16.63
N LEU A 385 20.75 -17.61 16.90
CA LEU A 385 22.04 -18.27 16.68
C LEU A 385 22.23 -19.58 17.47
N PRO A 386 21.89 -19.68 18.78
CA PRO A 386 22.10 -20.92 19.52
C PRO A 386 21.28 -22.08 18.92
N LYS A 387 20.00 -21.81 18.60
CA LYS A 387 19.10 -22.79 17.97
C LYS A 387 19.51 -23.14 16.54
N LEU A 388 20.06 -22.17 15.78
CA LEU A 388 20.67 -22.43 14.47
C LEU A 388 21.85 -23.40 14.57
N MET A 389 22.73 -23.19 15.55
CA MET A 389 23.93 -24.03 15.75
C MET A 389 23.58 -25.44 16.24
N GLU A 390 22.48 -25.58 16.99
CA GLU A 390 21.92 -26.86 17.47
C GLU A 390 21.23 -27.65 16.34
N GLU A 391 20.20 -27.09 15.70
CA GLU A 391 19.40 -27.78 14.68
C GLU A 391 20.14 -27.92 13.33
N LYS A 392 21.12 -27.04 13.07
CA LYS A 392 21.76 -26.77 11.76
C LYS A 392 20.82 -26.31 10.64
N PHE A 393 19.51 -26.31 10.85
CA PHE A 393 18.53 -25.78 9.90
C PHE A 393 17.32 -25.20 10.63
N ILE A 394 16.95 -23.95 10.33
CA ILE A 394 15.79 -23.28 10.91
C ILE A 394 14.93 -22.60 9.85
N ARG A 395 13.64 -22.45 10.17
CA ARG A 395 12.67 -21.68 9.41
C ARG A 395 12.35 -20.39 10.13
N ILE A 396 12.14 -19.30 9.40
CA ILE A 396 11.64 -18.03 9.97
C ILE A 396 10.44 -17.55 9.15
N SER A 397 9.24 -17.71 9.72
CA SER A 397 7.99 -17.34 9.06
C SER A 397 6.92 -16.85 10.05
N PRO A 398 6.23 -15.71 9.77
CA PRO A 398 6.37 -14.84 8.58
C PRO A 398 7.41 -13.71 8.76
N PHE A 399 8.29 -13.48 7.77
CA PHE A 399 9.46 -12.61 7.93
C PHE A 399 9.28 -11.11 7.56
N ALA A 400 8.06 -10.64 7.38
CA ALA A 400 7.81 -9.22 7.10
C ALA A 400 8.22 -8.31 8.29
N ASN A 401 9.09 -7.32 8.05
CA ASN A 401 9.53 -6.30 9.02
C ASN A 401 10.07 -6.84 10.37
N ARG A 402 10.72 -8.01 10.38
CA ARG A 402 11.22 -8.63 11.63
C ARG A 402 12.55 -8.07 12.12
N LEU A 403 13.41 -7.56 11.23
CA LEU A 403 14.63 -6.84 11.60
C LEU A 403 14.40 -5.32 11.66
N SER A 404 14.77 -4.73 12.79
CA SER A 404 14.79 -3.30 13.12
C SER A 404 15.65 -2.40 12.21
N PHE A 405 15.45 -1.08 12.25
CA PHE A 405 16.23 -0.11 11.44
C PHE A 405 17.52 0.39 12.12
N ASP A 406 17.67 0.25 13.42
CA ASP A 406 18.81 0.69 14.25
C ASP A 406 19.99 -0.31 14.28
N ALA A 407 20.13 -1.12 13.23
CA ALA A 407 21.19 -2.11 13.14
C ALA A 407 22.59 -1.47 12.88
N PRO A 408 23.69 -2.10 13.34
CA PRO A 408 25.07 -1.62 13.10
C PRO A 408 25.45 -1.53 11.61
N SER A 409 26.49 -0.75 11.30
CA SER A 409 26.96 -0.46 9.95
C SER A 409 27.14 -1.70 9.07
N ALA A 410 27.79 -2.76 9.55
CA ALA A 410 27.96 -4.02 8.81
C ALA A 410 26.62 -4.67 8.39
N VAL A 411 25.59 -4.56 9.23
CA VAL A 411 24.25 -5.09 8.95
C VAL A 411 23.52 -4.20 7.93
N GLN A 412 23.72 -2.87 7.99
CA GLN A 412 23.20 -1.96 6.98
C GLN A 412 23.89 -2.18 5.63
N HIS A 413 25.20 -2.39 5.62
CA HIS A 413 25.98 -2.70 4.40
C HIS A 413 25.40 -3.90 3.65
N LEU A 414 25.16 -5.03 4.35
CA LEU A 414 24.52 -6.21 3.76
C LEU A 414 23.11 -5.90 3.20
N ARG A 415 22.34 -5.02 3.83
CA ARG A 415 21.05 -4.56 3.30
C ARG A 415 21.21 -3.66 2.07
N CYS A 416 22.25 -2.82 2.02
CA CYS A 416 22.58 -1.98 0.88
C CYS A 416 22.95 -2.87 -0.33
N LEU A 417 23.90 -3.80 -0.14
CA LEU A 417 24.36 -4.76 -1.13
C LEU A 417 23.18 -5.58 -1.68
N ALA A 418 22.37 -6.17 -0.79
CA ALA A 418 21.18 -6.91 -1.17
C ALA A 418 20.17 -6.05 -1.96
N ASN A 419 19.90 -4.82 -1.50
CA ASN A 419 18.84 -3.99 -2.07
C ASN A 419 19.21 -3.32 -3.39
N PHE A 420 20.45 -2.87 -3.56
CA PHE A 420 20.85 -2.04 -4.70
C PHE A 420 21.66 -2.80 -5.76
N GLU A 421 22.48 -3.78 -5.36
CA GLU A 421 23.32 -4.54 -6.31
C GLU A 421 22.76 -5.94 -6.62
N ALA A 422 22.45 -6.74 -5.59
CA ALA A 422 22.08 -8.14 -5.78
C ALA A 422 20.64 -8.33 -6.29
N LEU A 423 19.68 -7.49 -5.89
CA LEU A 423 18.28 -7.60 -6.34
C LEU A 423 18.02 -6.87 -7.66
N ARG A 424 18.45 -7.49 -8.76
CA ARG A 424 18.04 -7.16 -10.13
C ARG A 424 16.81 -7.97 -10.53
N PHE A 425 15.92 -7.39 -11.35
CA PHE A 425 14.73 -8.11 -11.83
C PHE A 425 15.10 -9.15 -12.89
N SER A 426 14.27 -10.19 -13.03
CA SER A 426 14.48 -11.26 -14.00
C SER A 426 14.45 -10.75 -15.45
N ASN A 427 15.23 -11.39 -16.33
CA ASN A 427 15.40 -10.96 -17.73
C ASN A 427 14.08 -10.67 -18.50
N PRO A 428 12.98 -11.44 -18.35
CA PRO A 428 11.71 -11.10 -19.00
C PRO A 428 11.11 -9.76 -18.53
N ILE A 429 11.24 -9.44 -17.25
CA ILE A 429 10.76 -8.18 -16.66
C ILE A 429 11.65 -7.02 -17.11
N ALA A 430 12.98 -7.20 -17.06
CA ALA A 430 13.95 -6.19 -17.49
C ALA A 430 13.77 -5.83 -18.97
N THR A 431 13.76 -6.83 -19.87
CA THR A 431 13.62 -6.65 -21.32
C THR A 431 12.33 -5.89 -21.69
N LEU A 432 11.20 -6.20 -21.04
CA LEU A 432 9.96 -5.48 -21.30
C LEU A 432 10.03 -4.05 -20.75
N ALA A 433 10.54 -3.84 -19.53
CA ALA A 433 10.65 -2.50 -18.96
C ALA A 433 11.57 -1.58 -19.78
N GLU A 434 12.68 -2.10 -20.31
CA GLU A 434 13.59 -1.38 -21.21
C GLU A 434 12.90 -0.94 -22.50
N LYS A 435 12.12 -1.84 -23.13
CA LYS A 435 11.25 -1.48 -24.27
C LYS A 435 10.29 -0.33 -23.92
N LEU A 436 9.65 -0.39 -22.76
CA LEU A 436 8.71 0.66 -22.35
C LEU A 436 9.42 2.00 -22.05
N ILE A 437 10.64 1.96 -21.52
CA ILE A 437 11.49 3.16 -21.32
C ILE A 437 11.89 3.78 -22.66
N SER A 438 12.27 2.98 -23.66
CA SER A 438 12.57 3.48 -25.01
C SER A 438 11.34 4.14 -25.65
N ARG A 439 10.18 3.48 -25.61
CA ARG A 439 8.90 4.04 -26.08
C ARG A 439 8.51 5.32 -25.35
N MET A 440 8.77 5.43 -24.03
CA MET A 440 8.56 6.68 -23.28
C MET A 440 9.52 7.80 -23.70
N LYS A 441 10.76 7.49 -24.09
CA LYS A 441 11.71 8.48 -24.63
C LYS A 441 11.30 8.94 -26.02
N GLU A 442 10.87 8.02 -26.89
CA GLU A 442 10.29 8.30 -28.21
C GLU A 442 9.05 9.22 -28.10
N ARG A 443 8.18 8.97 -27.11
CA ARG A 443 7.03 9.84 -26.78
C ARG A 443 7.41 11.21 -26.21
N SER A 444 8.69 11.49 -25.94
CA SER A 444 9.15 12.77 -25.39
C SER A 444 10.37 13.36 -26.09
N ILE A 445 10.47 13.16 -27.41
CA ILE A 445 11.52 13.76 -28.26
C ILE A 445 11.67 15.27 -28.01
N ASP A 446 10.56 16.02 -27.96
CA ASP A 446 10.51 17.47 -27.64
C ASP A 446 11.21 17.84 -26.32
N ASN A 447 11.24 16.92 -25.34
CA ASN A 447 11.89 17.10 -24.04
C ASN A 447 13.25 16.37 -23.95
N ASN A 448 13.86 15.97 -25.08
CA ASN A 448 15.07 15.15 -25.15
C ASN A 448 14.92 13.77 -24.47
N GLY A 449 13.75 13.15 -24.58
CA GLY A 449 13.42 11.86 -23.97
C GLY A 449 13.11 11.92 -22.47
N ARG A 450 13.06 13.12 -21.85
CA ARG A 450 12.72 13.30 -20.44
C ARG A 450 11.21 13.21 -20.22
N TYR A 451 10.79 12.33 -19.32
CA TYR A 451 9.38 12.11 -18.97
C TYR A 451 9.15 12.11 -17.45
N ILE A 452 7.91 12.38 -17.03
CA ILE A 452 7.47 12.20 -15.64
C ILE A 452 7.02 10.75 -15.45
N ALA A 453 7.32 10.13 -14.31
CA ALA A 453 6.58 8.97 -13.84
C ALA A 453 5.71 9.32 -12.62
N VAL A 454 4.42 9.00 -12.69
CA VAL A 454 3.43 9.29 -11.64
C VAL A 454 2.97 7.98 -11.02
N HIS A 455 3.27 7.76 -9.73
CA HIS A 455 2.68 6.67 -8.95
C HIS A 455 1.38 7.15 -8.29
N LEU A 456 0.25 6.73 -8.86
CA LEU A 456 -1.10 7.13 -8.48
C LEU A 456 -1.83 6.00 -7.74
N ARG A 457 -2.10 6.22 -6.45
CA ARG A 457 -2.97 5.34 -5.65
C ARG A 457 -4.38 5.92 -5.54
N PHE A 458 -5.23 5.64 -6.54
CA PHE A 458 -6.66 6.00 -6.58
C PHE A 458 -7.55 4.79 -6.96
N GLU A 459 -7.16 3.60 -6.51
CA GLU A 459 -7.90 2.36 -6.68
C GLU A 459 -8.98 2.20 -5.58
N GLU A 460 -9.97 1.33 -5.83
CA GLU A 460 -11.12 1.08 -4.96
C GLU A 460 -10.73 0.87 -3.49
N ASP A 461 -9.65 0.10 -3.22
CA ASP A 461 -9.18 -0.19 -1.87
C ASP A 461 -8.71 1.08 -1.13
N MET A 462 -7.97 1.95 -1.82
CA MET A 462 -7.42 3.19 -1.27
C MET A 462 -8.51 4.24 -1.07
N VAL A 463 -9.46 4.36 -2.01
CA VAL A 463 -10.61 5.26 -1.89
C VAL A 463 -11.49 4.82 -0.72
N ALA A 464 -11.88 3.54 -0.65
CA ALA A 464 -12.73 2.99 0.41
C ALA A 464 -12.08 3.10 1.79
N PHE A 465 -10.82 2.68 1.92
CA PHE A 465 -10.07 2.77 3.18
C PHE A 465 -9.93 4.22 3.67
N SER A 466 -9.74 5.18 2.76
CA SER A 466 -9.57 6.59 3.12
C SER A 466 -10.78 7.17 3.84
N CYS A 467 -12.00 6.67 3.56
CA CYS A 467 -13.26 7.24 4.05
C CYS A 467 -13.46 8.72 3.71
N CYS A 468 -12.84 9.20 2.63
CA CYS A 468 -13.10 10.50 2.04
C CYS A 468 -14.39 10.48 1.20
N ILE A 469 -14.84 11.66 0.76
CA ILE A 469 -15.95 11.85 -0.18
C ILE A 469 -15.43 12.73 -1.32
N PHE A 470 -15.76 12.36 -2.56
CA PHE A 470 -15.35 13.04 -3.79
C PHE A 470 -16.59 13.58 -4.54
N ASP A 471 -16.84 13.15 -5.78
CA ASP A 471 -17.89 13.70 -6.67
C ASP A 471 -18.83 12.62 -7.27
N GLY A 472 -18.83 11.40 -6.74
CA GLY A 472 -19.77 10.33 -7.12
C GLY A 472 -21.01 10.20 -6.23
N GLY A 473 -21.22 11.12 -5.29
CA GLY A 473 -22.47 11.26 -4.53
C GLY A 473 -22.89 10.01 -3.73
N GLU A 474 -24.19 9.69 -3.75
CA GLU A 474 -24.75 8.54 -3.04
C GLU A 474 -24.29 7.20 -3.63
N GLU A 475 -24.00 7.14 -4.93
CA GLU A 475 -23.46 5.95 -5.61
C GLU A 475 -22.05 5.61 -5.11
N GLU A 476 -21.14 6.60 -5.07
CA GLU A 476 -19.81 6.45 -4.43
C GLU A 476 -19.92 6.04 -2.96
N LYS A 477 -20.85 6.62 -2.22
CA LYS A 477 -21.09 6.28 -0.81
C LYS A 477 -21.56 4.83 -0.63
N GLN A 478 -22.38 4.30 -1.56
CA GLN A 478 -22.78 2.89 -1.57
C GLN A 478 -21.62 1.97 -1.97
N ASP A 479 -20.89 2.28 -3.05
CA ASP A 479 -19.69 1.55 -3.48
C ASP A 479 -18.68 1.43 -2.33
N MET A 480 -18.35 2.56 -1.70
CA MET A 480 -17.35 2.61 -0.64
C MET A 480 -17.85 1.97 0.67
N ASN A 481 -19.16 1.83 0.89
CA ASN A 481 -19.70 0.99 1.96
C ASN A 481 -19.49 -0.49 1.64
N ALA A 482 -19.91 -0.94 0.45
CA ALA A 482 -19.76 -2.33 0.03
C ALA A 482 -18.28 -2.78 -0.02
N ALA A 483 -17.38 -1.91 -0.50
CA ALA A 483 -15.94 -2.14 -0.50
C ALA A 483 -15.36 -2.20 0.93
N ARG A 484 -15.82 -1.33 1.84
CA ARG A 484 -15.36 -1.36 3.25
C ARG A 484 -15.77 -2.63 3.98
N GLU A 485 -16.98 -3.12 3.76
CA GLU A 485 -17.45 -4.36 4.40
C GLU A 485 -16.81 -5.60 3.78
N ARG A 486 -16.68 -5.68 2.44
CA ARG A 486 -15.90 -6.75 1.77
C ARG A 486 -14.45 -6.81 2.25
N GLY A 487 -13.77 -5.65 2.30
CA GLY A 487 -12.33 -5.59 2.57
C GLY A 487 -11.94 -5.70 4.05
N TRP A 488 -12.80 -5.24 4.98
CA TRP A 488 -12.43 -5.13 6.39
C TRP A 488 -13.54 -5.51 7.40
N ARG A 489 -14.61 -6.21 6.99
CA ARG A 489 -15.57 -6.92 7.87
C ARG A 489 -15.94 -6.16 9.16
N GLY A 490 -16.77 -5.13 9.05
CA GLY A 490 -17.27 -4.34 10.19
C GLY A 490 -16.28 -3.33 10.81
N LYS A 491 -15.00 -3.29 10.38
CA LYS A 491 -13.96 -2.40 10.95
C LYS A 491 -14.33 -0.91 10.93
N PHE A 492 -15.15 -0.49 9.97
CA PHE A 492 -15.57 0.90 9.78
C PHE A 492 -16.93 1.22 10.43
N THR A 493 -17.76 0.20 10.66
CA THR A 493 -19.13 0.28 11.20
C THR A 493 -19.23 -0.10 12.68
N LYS A 494 -18.10 -0.44 13.35
CA LYS A 494 -18.05 -0.71 14.80
C LYS A 494 -18.72 0.42 15.62
N PRO A 495 -19.54 0.09 16.66
CA PRO A 495 -20.16 1.08 17.53
C PRO A 495 -19.17 2.12 18.09
N GLY A 496 -19.62 3.38 18.17
CA GLY A 496 -18.81 4.52 18.61
C GLY A 496 -17.78 5.05 17.60
N ARG A 497 -17.56 4.39 16.46
CA ARG A 497 -16.59 4.84 15.44
C ARG A 497 -17.15 5.94 14.54
N VAL A 498 -16.97 7.20 14.94
CA VAL A 498 -17.39 8.36 14.12
C VAL A 498 -16.40 8.64 12.98
N ILE A 499 -16.83 8.46 11.73
CA ILE A 499 -16.08 8.86 10.53
C ILE A 499 -16.33 10.36 10.25
N ARG A 500 -15.28 11.14 10.00
CA ARG A 500 -15.36 12.58 9.68
C ARG A 500 -14.58 12.90 8.39
N PRO A 501 -15.17 12.72 7.19
CA PRO A 501 -14.47 12.81 5.90
C PRO A 501 -13.72 14.13 5.69
N GLY A 502 -14.32 15.27 6.05
CA GLY A 502 -13.68 16.57 5.93
C GLY A 502 -12.44 16.74 6.81
N VAL A 503 -12.44 16.16 8.02
CA VAL A 503 -11.26 16.14 8.91
C VAL A 503 -10.17 15.25 8.34
N ILE A 504 -10.53 14.15 7.68
CA ILE A 504 -9.59 13.26 6.98
C ILE A 504 -8.94 13.99 5.78
N ARG A 505 -9.71 14.79 5.01
CA ARG A 505 -9.22 15.60 3.89
C ARG A 505 -8.26 16.70 4.36
N MET A 506 -8.65 17.53 5.34
CA MET A 506 -7.78 18.57 5.91
C MET A 506 -6.47 18.00 6.49
N ASN A 507 -6.49 16.79 7.04
CA ASN A 507 -5.29 16.11 7.55
C ASN A 507 -4.36 15.55 6.43
N GLY A 508 -4.76 15.64 5.16
CA GLY A 508 -4.01 15.13 4.01
C GLY A 508 -4.07 13.60 3.84
N LYS A 509 -5.07 12.93 4.43
CA LYS A 509 -5.17 11.46 4.41
C LYS A 509 -5.83 10.89 3.14
N CYS A 510 -6.72 11.66 2.48
CA CYS A 510 -7.31 11.23 1.20
C CYS A 510 -6.24 10.95 0.12
N PRO A 511 -6.46 10.01 -0.81
CA PRO A 511 -5.73 10.00 -2.07
C PRO A 511 -6.08 11.25 -2.90
N LEU A 512 -5.19 11.61 -3.82
CA LEU A 512 -5.48 12.63 -4.84
C LEU A 512 -6.23 11.98 -6.00
N THR A 513 -7.26 12.63 -6.52
CA THR A 513 -7.92 12.20 -7.76
C THR A 513 -6.99 12.43 -8.97
N PRO A 514 -7.20 11.77 -10.13
CA PRO A 514 -6.38 12.04 -11.32
C PRO A 514 -6.49 13.51 -11.76
N LEU A 515 -7.67 14.11 -11.62
CA LEU A 515 -7.89 15.55 -11.79
C LEU A 515 -7.00 16.40 -10.85
N GLU A 516 -6.94 16.08 -9.55
CA GLU A 516 -6.08 16.79 -8.60
C GLU A 516 -4.59 16.62 -8.94
N VAL A 517 -4.18 15.49 -9.51
CA VAL A 517 -2.82 15.29 -10.04
C VAL A 517 -2.55 16.21 -11.22
N GLY A 518 -3.46 16.30 -12.19
CA GLY A 518 -3.29 17.16 -13.37
C GLY A 518 -3.16 18.64 -12.99
N LEU A 519 -4.02 19.11 -12.08
CA LEU A 519 -3.95 20.46 -11.49
C LEU A 519 -2.60 20.72 -10.79
N VAL A 520 -2.09 19.74 -10.02
CA VAL A 520 -0.77 19.83 -9.39
C VAL A 520 0.32 19.97 -10.46
N LEU A 521 0.32 19.14 -11.51
CA LEU A 521 1.37 19.12 -12.53
C LEU A 521 1.37 20.39 -13.39
N ARG A 522 0.21 20.82 -13.91
CA ARG A 522 0.08 22.08 -14.66
C ARG A 522 0.57 23.26 -13.82
N GLY A 523 0.16 23.33 -12.54
CA GLY A 523 0.57 24.40 -11.62
C GLY A 523 2.02 24.28 -11.14
N MET A 524 2.66 23.12 -11.30
CA MET A 524 4.10 22.91 -11.13
C MET A 524 4.91 23.21 -12.40
N GLY A 525 4.27 23.70 -13.47
CA GLY A 525 4.93 24.18 -14.69
C GLY A 525 5.15 23.13 -15.78
N PHE A 526 4.52 21.95 -15.67
CA PHE A 526 4.51 20.95 -16.75
C PHE A 526 3.44 21.30 -17.80
N SER A 527 3.79 21.23 -19.08
CA SER A 527 2.88 21.48 -20.21
C SER A 527 2.13 20.21 -20.65
N ASN A 528 1.09 20.37 -21.47
CA ASN A 528 0.41 19.29 -22.19
C ASN A 528 1.37 18.44 -23.06
N ASN A 529 2.42 19.03 -23.63
CA ASN A 529 3.48 18.32 -24.36
C ASN A 529 4.49 17.59 -23.43
N THR A 530 4.22 17.46 -22.13
CA THR A 530 5.03 16.63 -21.24
C THR A 530 4.53 15.19 -21.26
N ALA A 531 5.40 14.25 -21.65
CA ALA A 531 5.09 12.83 -21.58
C ALA A 531 5.02 12.35 -20.11
N ILE A 532 3.99 11.56 -19.79
CA ILE A 532 3.75 11.04 -18.44
C ILE A 532 3.58 9.53 -18.50
N TYR A 533 4.42 8.78 -17.78
CA TYR A 533 4.16 7.38 -17.46
C TYR A 533 3.31 7.29 -16.18
N LEU A 534 2.13 6.68 -16.26
CA LEU A 534 1.25 6.48 -15.11
C LEU A 534 1.34 5.05 -14.55
N ALA A 535 1.90 4.93 -13.34
CA ALA A 535 1.95 3.70 -12.56
C ALA A 535 0.79 3.65 -11.55
N SER A 536 -0.18 2.78 -11.78
CA SER A 536 -1.29 2.50 -10.86
C SER A 536 -1.77 1.05 -10.99
N GLY A 537 -2.57 0.61 -10.00
CA GLY A 537 -3.53 -0.47 -10.17
C GLY A 537 -4.80 -0.01 -10.91
N LYS A 538 -5.91 -0.76 -10.77
CA LYS A 538 -7.21 -0.41 -11.37
C LYS A 538 -7.81 0.82 -10.69
N ILE A 539 -7.75 1.97 -11.36
CA ILE A 539 -8.28 3.25 -10.88
C ILE A 539 -9.81 3.16 -10.72
N TYR A 540 -10.33 3.70 -9.60
CA TYR A 540 -11.77 3.73 -9.33
C TYR A 540 -12.49 4.67 -10.31
N LYS A 541 -13.53 4.13 -10.98
CA LYS A 541 -14.32 4.78 -12.05
C LYS A 541 -13.45 5.49 -13.09
N ALA A 542 -12.44 4.79 -13.58
CA ALA A 542 -11.37 5.31 -14.44
C ALA A 542 -11.87 6.18 -15.60
N GLU A 543 -12.90 5.76 -16.33
CA GLU A 543 -13.51 6.51 -17.45
C GLU A 543 -13.90 7.94 -17.06
N LYS A 544 -14.59 8.12 -15.93
CA LYS A 544 -14.95 9.43 -15.38
C LYS A 544 -13.71 10.16 -14.81
N THR A 545 -12.90 9.44 -14.03
CA THR A 545 -11.89 10.08 -13.17
C THR A 545 -10.60 10.44 -13.89
N MET A 546 -10.25 9.74 -14.98
CA MET A 546 -9.05 9.98 -15.80
C MET A 546 -9.23 11.06 -16.86
N ALA A 547 -10.46 11.29 -17.36
CA ALA A 547 -10.70 12.19 -18.49
C ALA A 547 -10.05 13.59 -18.34
N PRO A 548 -10.14 14.28 -17.18
CA PRO A 548 -9.47 15.58 -17.01
C PRO A 548 -7.94 15.51 -16.97
N LEU A 549 -7.36 14.38 -16.56
CA LEU A 549 -5.90 14.20 -16.54
C LEU A 549 -5.36 13.96 -17.95
N LEU A 550 -6.07 13.18 -18.75
CA LEU A 550 -5.79 12.98 -20.18
C LEU A 550 -5.95 14.29 -20.97
N GLU A 551 -6.97 15.08 -20.65
CA GLU A 551 -7.22 16.40 -21.23
C GLU A 551 -6.09 17.40 -20.95
N MET A 552 -5.53 17.39 -19.73
CA MET A 552 -4.38 18.23 -19.37
C MET A 552 -3.04 17.72 -19.92
N PHE A 553 -2.92 16.42 -20.17
CA PHE A 553 -1.69 15.72 -20.61
C PHE A 553 -2.02 14.60 -21.62
N PRO A 554 -2.19 14.94 -22.92
CA PRO A 554 -2.51 13.96 -23.95
C PRO A 554 -1.38 12.95 -24.24
N LEU A 555 -0.14 13.24 -23.83
CA LEU A 555 1.00 12.32 -23.88
C LEU A 555 1.12 11.45 -22.60
N LEU A 556 -0.01 11.16 -21.95
CA LEU A 556 -0.07 10.23 -20.82
C LEU A 556 -0.18 8.78 -21.32
N GLU A 557 0.78 7.98 -20.89
CA GLU A 557 1.01 6.61 -21.29
C GLU A 557 1.03 5.68 -20.06
N THR A 558 0.81 4.39 -20.27
CA THR A 558 0.78 3.35 -19.23
C THR A 558 1.48 2.08 -19.73
N LYS A 559 1.81 1.14 -18.84
CA LYS A 559 2.23 -0.22 -19.23
C LYS A 559 1.25 -0.96 -20.16
N VAL A 560 -0.02 -0.53 -20.27
CA VAL A 560 -1.03 -1.17 -21.13
C VAL A 560 -1.11 -0.51 -22.51
N THR A 561 -0.78 0.77 -22.64
CA THR A 561 -0.77 1.51 -23.91
C THR A 561 0.59 1.47 -24.60
N LEU A 562 1.68 1.34 -23.84
CA LEU A 562 3.05 1.21 -24.38
C LEU A 562 3.44 -0.21 -24.78
N ALA A 563 2.81 -1.24 -24.23
CA ALA A 563 3.11 -2.65 -24.51
C ALA A 563 2.08 -3.24 -25.46
N SER A 564 2.48 -4.15 -26.35
CA SER A 564 1.50 -4.91 -27.12
C SER A 564 0.69 -5.85 -26.20
N PRO A 565 -0.53 -6.25 -26.57
CA PRO A 565 -1.32 -7.21 -25.78
C PRO A 565 -0.58 -8.53 -25.53
N GLU A 566 0.28 -8.94 -26.47
CA GLU A 566 1.12 -10.15 -26.46
C GLU A 566 2.36 -9.96 -25.58
N GLU A 567 3.09 -8.85 -25.74
CA GLU A 567 4.25 -8.51 -24.89
C GLU A 567 3.87 -8.48 -23.40
N LEU A 568 2.68 -7.98 -23.08
CA LEU A 568 2.19 -7.89 -21.71
C LEU A 568 1.53 -9.19 -21.21
N ALA A 569 1.16 -10.13 -22.10
CA ALA A 569 0.42 -11.34 -21.75
C ALA A 569 1.09 -12.22 -20.67
N PRO A 570 2.42 -12.46 -20.68
CA PRO A 570 3.10 -13.25 -19.63
C PRO A 570 3.03 -12.63 -18.23
N PHE A 571 2.66 -11.35 -18.11
CA PHE A 571 2.72 -10.59 -16.87
C PHE A 571 1.34 -10.26 -16.28
N LYS A 572 0.29 -10.15 -17.10
CA LYS A 572 -1.06 -9.67 -16.72
C LYS A 572 -1.64 -10.28 -15.44
N ASN A 573 -1.39 -11.57 -15.18
CA ASN A 573 -1.92 -12.31 -14.02
C ASN A 573 -1.01 -12.27 -12.76
N TYR A 574 0.16 -11.65 -12.84
CA TYR A 574 1.17 -11.66 -11.78
C TYR A 574 1.40 -10.24 -11.24
N SER A 575 0.69 -9.88 -10.17
CA SER A 575 0.65 -8.51 -9.64
C SER A 575 2.02 -7.96 -9.24
N SER A 576 2.96 -8.81 -8.81
CA SER A 576 4.32 -8.43 -8.44
C SER A 576 5.21 -8.23 -9.68
N ARG A 577 5.05 -9.03 -10.74
CA ARG A 577 5.78 -8.83 -12.01
C ARG A 577 5.32 -7.54 -12.71
N MET A 578 4.00 -7.28 -12.73
CA MET A 578 3.43 -6.04 -13.26
C MET A 578 3.94 -4.81 -12.49
N ALA A 579 4.00 -4.89 -11.16
CA ALA A 579 4.56 -3.82 -10.32
C ALA A 579 6.08 -3.65 -10.48
N ALA A 580 6.82 -4.68 -10.92
CA ALA A 580 8.25 -4.58 -11.22
C ALA A 580 8.50 -3.82 -12.54
N ILE A 581 7.67 -4.04 -13.56
CA ILE A 581 7.68 -3.23 -14.80
C ILE A 581 7.40 -1.76 -14.46
N ASP A 582 6.34 -1.47 -13.69
CA ASP A 582 6.06 -0.11 -13.21
C ASP A 582 7.25 0.50 -12.46
N TYR A 583 7.88 -0.26 -11.57
CA TYR A 583 9.01 0.18 -10.78
C TYR A 583 10.19 0.60 -11.67
N THR A 584 10.58 -0.21 -12.64
CA THR A 584 11.72 0.08 -13.54
C THR A 584 11.44 1.27 -14.45
N VAL A 585 10.24 1.40 -15.04
CA VAL A 585 9.90 2.59 -15.85
C VAL A 585 9.86 3.86 -14.99
N CYS A 586 9.40 3.77 -13.73
CA CYS A 586 9.47 4.90 -12.80
C CYS A 586 10.92 5.23 -12.35
N LEU A 587 11.79 4.22 -12.24
CA LEU A 587 13.20 4.36 -11.85
C LEU A 587 13.99 5.23 -12.84
N HIS A 588 13.74 5.03 -14.14
CA HIS A 588 14.43 5.74 -15.23
C HIS A 588 13.72 7.02 -15.72
N SER A 589 12.68 7.49 -15.01
CA SER A 589 12.05 8.79 -15.29
C SER A 589 12.91 9.98 -14.89
N GLU A 590 12.77 11.12 -15.55
CA GLU A 590 13.46 12.36 -15.15
C GLU A 590 12.88 12.90 -13.84
N VAL A 591 11.55 12.83 -13.68
CA VAL A 591 10.86 13.26 -12.46
C VAL A 591 9.90 12.18 -11.97
N PHE A 592 10.09 11.72 -10.73
CA PHE A 592 9.13 10.83 -10.07
C PHE A 592 8.14 11.61 -9.21
N VAL A 593 6.84 11.32 -9.33
CA VAL A 593 5.75 11.96 -8.58
C VAL A 593 4.98 10.90 -7.83
N THR A 594 4.69 11.13 -6.54
CA THR A 594 3.94 10.15 -5.73
C THR A 594 2.80 10.78 -4.94
N THR A 595 1.58 10.27 -5.15
CA THR A 595 0.35 10.85 -4.56
C THR A 595 0.03 10.29 -3.16
N GLN A 596 0.61 9.15 -2.80
CA GLN A 596 0.45 8.49 -1.51
C GLN A 596 1.78 7.89 -1.02
N GLY A 597 1.93 7.77 0.30
CA GLY A 597 2.98 6.95 0.89
C GLY A 597 2.69 5.45 0.75
N GLY A 598 3.74 4.64 0.82
CA GLY A 598 3.66 3.18 0.71
C GLY A 598 5.02 2.58 0.33
N ASN A 599 5.09 1.26 0.23
CA ASN A 599 6.37 0.57 0.02
C ASN A 599 6.95 0.79 -1.39
N PHE A 600 6.12 1.00 -2.42
CA PHE A 600 6.60 1.32 -3.77
C PHE A 600 7.42 2.63 -3.82
N PRO A 601 6.88 3.81 -3.44
CA PRO A 601 7.67 5.04 -3.43
C PRO A 601 8.79 5.03 -2.38
N HIS A 602 8.65 4.28 -1.28
CA HIS A 602 9.71 4.09 -0.28
C HIS A 602 10.99 3.56 -0.94
N PHE A 603 10.91 2.40 -1.61
CA PHE A 603 12.05 1.77 -2.26
C PHE A 603 12.50 2.48 -3.54
N LEU A 604 11.56 3.05 -4.30
CA LEU A 604 11.93 3.72 -5.54
C LEU A 604 12.71 5.02 -5.30
N ILE A 605 12.35 5.81 -4.28
CA ILE A 605 13.02 7.08 -4.00
C ILE A 605 14.49 6.85 -3.58
N GLY A 606 14.77 5.84 -2.75
CA GLY A 606 16.14 5.50 -2.38
C GLY A 606 16.95 4.95 -3.55
N HIS A 607 16.36 4.10 -4.39
CA HIS A 607 17.04 3.54 -5.56
C HIS A 607 17.34 4.60 -6.62
N ARG A 608 16.43 5.55 -6.85
CA ARG A 608 16.71 6.73 -7.68
C ARG A 608 17.88 7.55 -7.12
N ARG A 609 17.91 7.84 -5.81
CA ARG A 609 19.06 8.55 -5.18
C ARG A 609 20.37 7.79 -5.31
N TYR A 610 20.34 6.45 -5.22
CA TYR A 610 21.51 5.58 -5.36
C TYR A 610 22.12 5.69 -6.76
N LEU A 611 21.30 5.54 -7.81
CA LEU A 611 21.75 5.63 -9.20
C LEU A 611 22.17 7.05 -9.62
N TYR A 612 21.49 8.09 -9.12
CA TYR A 612 21.70 9.48 -9.57
C TYR A 612 22.55 10.32 -8.58
N GLY A 613 23.52 9.70 -7.90
CA GLY A 613 24.59 10.41 -7.19
C GLY A 613 24.14 11.14 -5.90
N GLY A 614 23.20 10.55 -5.16
CA GLY A 614 22.69 11.03 -3.87
C GLY A 614 21.43 11.90 -3.95
N HIS A 615 21.05 12.40 -5.13
CA HIS A 615 19.83 13.16 -5.39
C HIS A 615 19.00 12.48 -6.48
N SER A 616 17.69 12.71 -6.51
CA SER A 616 16.90 12.53 -7.72
C SER A 616 15.58 13.27 -7.60
N LYS A 617 15.18 13.98 -8.66
CA LYS A 617 13.99 14.84 -8.62
C LYS A 617 12.73 14.01 -8.33
N THR A 618 12.14 14.32 -7.17
CA THR A 618 11.02 13.60 -6.58
C THR A 618 10.01 14.61 -6.07
N ILE A 619 8.76 14.50 -6.51
CA ILE A 619 7.65 15.37 -6.10
C ILE A 619 6.70 14.60 -5.18
N LYS A 620 6.52 15.09 -3.95
CA LYS A 620 5.62 14.53 -2.95
C LYS A 620 4.70 15.64 -2.44
N PRO A 621 3.53 15.85 -3.07
CA PRO A 621 2.71 17.03 -2.79
C PRO A 621 2.22 17.10 -1.33
N ASP A 622 2.24 18.30 -0.75
CA ASP A 622 1.69 18.57 0.58
C ASP A 622 0.16 18.58 0.49
N LYS A 623 -0.44 17.40 0.66
CA LYS A 623 -1.90 17.20 0.57
C LYS A 623 -2.71 18.03 1.58
N ARG A 624 -2.11 18.55 2.66
CA ARG A 624 -2.80 19.47 3.59
C ARG A 624 -2.92 20.86 2.98
N LYS A 625 -1.84 21.35 2.36
CA LYS A 625 -1.88 22.60 1.57
C LYS A 625 -2.76 22.45 0.34
N LEU A 626 -2.72 21.33 -0.37
CA LEU A 626 -3.61 21.09 -1.53
C LEU A 626 -5.09 21.10 -1.14
N ALA A 627 -5.46 20.49 0.00
CA ALA A 627 -6.84 20.54 0.49
C ALA A 627 -7.32 21.99 0.65
N LEU A 628 -6.53 22.83 1.34
CA LEU A 628 -6.83 24.26 1.52
C LEU A 628 -6.87 25.06 0.21
N LEU A 629 -5.98 24.76 -0.74
CA LEU A 629 -5.90 25.46 -2.03
C LEU A 629 -7.04 25.08 -2.97
N PHE A 630 -7.44 23.80 -3.01
CA PHE A 630 -8.46 23.29 -3.92
C PHE A 630 -9.90 23.49 -3.42
N ASP A 631 -10.12 23.71 -2.12
CA ASP A 631 -11.41 24.11 -1.54
C ASP A 631 -11.60 25.65 -1.50
N ASN A 632 -10.62 26.44 -2.00
CA ASN A 632 -10.70 27.90 -2.03
C ASN A 632 -11.37 28.42 -3.32
N PRO A 633 -12.62 28.92 -3.28
CA PRO A 633 -13.32 29.39 -4.48
C PRO A 633 -12.77 30.72 -5.02
N LYS A 634 -11.92 31.43 -4.28
CA LYS A 634 -11.36 32.74 -4.65
C LYS A 634 -9.90 32.68 -5.12
N VAL A 635 -9.23 31.53 -5.13
CA VAL A 635 -7.84 31.44 -5.59
C VAL A 635 -7.78 31.70 -7.10
N SER A 636 -6.86 32.55 -7.56
CA SER A 636 -6.57 32.78 -8.98
C SER A 636 -5.50 31.80 -9.48
N TRP A 637 -5.44 31.55 -10.78
CA TRP A 637 -4.43 30.65 -11.34
C TRP A 637 -2.99 31.07 -10.98
N LYS A 638 -2.66 32.36 -11.15
CA LYS A 638 -1.35 32.95 -10.77
C LYS A 638 -1.00 32.72 -9.29
N ALA A 639 -1.99 32.77 -8.38
CA ALA A 639 -1.77 32.49 -6.96
C ALA A 639 -1.58 30.98 -6.69
N LEU A 640 -2.34 30.11 -7.37
CA LEU A 640 -2.24 28.66 -7.25
C LEU A 640 -0.90 28.12 -7.80
N LYS A 641 -0.53 28.53 -9.02
CA LYS A 641 0.75 28.19 -9.67
C LYS A 641 1.94 28.55 -8.78
N ARG A 642 1.96 29.76 -8.20
CA ARG A 642 3.02 30.17 -7.26
C ARG A 642 3.16 29.24 -6.05
N GLN A 643 2.06 28.77 -5.47
CA GLN A 643 2.10 27.84 -4.33
C GLN A 643 2.57 26.43 -4.75
N LEU A 644 2.18 25.98 -5.95
CA LEU A 644 2.59 24.68 -6.49
C LEU A 644 4.06 24.67 -6.93
N LEU A 645 4.58 25.75 -7.54
CA LEU A 645 6.00 25.93 -7.82
C LEU A 645 6.85 25.93 -6.53
N ASN A 646 6.39 26.59 -5.47
CA ASN A 646 7.05 26.53 -4.15
C ASN A 646 7.03 25.09 -3.57
N MET A 647 5.95 24.34 -3.77
CA MET A 647 5.84 22.95 -3.36
C MET A 647 6.76 22.01 -4.17
N ARG A 648 6.97 22.30 -5.47
CA ARG A 648 7.96 21.62 -6.34
C ARG A 648 9.38 21.86 -5.82
N ALA A 649 9.76 23.11 -5.59
CA ALA A 649 11.08 23.48 -5.08
C ALA A 649 11.39 22.86 -3.70
N HIS A 650 10.41 22.87 -2.78
CA HIS A 650 10.54 22.23 -1.46
C HIS A 650 10.67 20.69 -1.55
N SER A 651 10.07 20.07 -2.57
CA SER A 651 10.23 18.62 -2.80
C SER A 651 11.62 18.30 -3.37
N ASP A 652 12.11 19.12 -4.30
CA ASP A 652 13.42 18.94 -4.94
C ASP A 652 14.58 19.11 -3.94
N ALA A 653 14.50 20.11 -3.06
CA ALA A 653 15.44 20.30 -1.95
C ALA A 653 15.49 19.08 -1.01
N LYS A 654 14.35 18.41 -0.78
CA LYS A 654 14.29 17.17 0.01
C LYS A 654 14.88 15.95 -0.68
N GLY A 655 15.13 16.03 -1.99
CA GLY A 655 15.91 15.02 -2.71
C GLY A 655 17.34 14.85 -2.17
N ILE A 656 17.87 15.84 -1.45
CA ILE A 656 19.24 15.86 -0.89
C ILE A 656 19.26 15.45 0.61
N GLU A 657 18.10 15.16 1.24
CA GLU A 657 18.06 14.77 2.66
C GLU A 657 18.86 13.48 2.93
N ILE A 658 19.80 13.54 3.89
CA ILE A 658 20.61 12.41 4.39
C ILE A 658 19.80 11.64 5.46
N LYS A 659 20.04 10.33 5.58
CA LYS A 659 19.38 9.47 6.57
C LYS A 659 19.60 9.96 8.02
N ARG A 660 18.52 10.03 8.79
CA ARG A 660 18.52 10.20 10.25
C ARG A 660 18.39 8.83 10.93
N SER A 661 18.64 8.74 12.24
CA SER A 661 18.70 7.45 12.97
C SER A 661 17.45 6.56 12.81
N ASN A 662 16.26 7.16 12.69
CA ASN A 662 14.98 6.46 12.53
C ASN A 662 14.49 6.39 11.07
N ASP A 663 15.24 6.95 10.12
CA ASP A 663 14.91 6.91 8.69
C ASP A 663 15.44 5.63 8.03
N SER A 664 14.69 5.11 7.07
CA SER A 664 15.03 3.85 6.39
C SER A 664 16.05 4.06 5.26
N ILE A 665 17.11 3.25 5.25
CA ILE A 665 18.12 3.20 4.18
C ILE A 665 17.51 3.04 2.77
N TYR A 666 16.36 2.34 2.68
CA TYR A 666 15.69 2.09 1.41
C TYR A 666 15.02 3.34 0.81
N THR A 667 14.84 4.42 1.59
CA THR A 667 14.47 5.77 1.09
C THR A 667 15.67 6.72 1.05
N TYR A 668 16.59 6.61 2.00
CA TYR A 668 17.73 7.50 2.18
C TYR A 668 19.04 6.68 2.24
N PRO A 669 19.68 6.40 1.08
CA PRO A 669 20.87 5.53 1.04
C PRO A 669 22.13 6.20 1.59
N CYS A 670 22.21 7.53 1.63
CA CYS A 670 23.38 8.23 2.18
C CYS A 670 23.24 8.41 3.72
N PRO A 671 24.28 8.14 4.52
CA PRO A 671 25.63 7.70 4.15
C PRO A 671 25.82 6.18 4.13
N ASP A 672 24.89 5.38 4.67
CA ASP A 672 25.08 3.94 4.94
C ASP A 672 25.43 3.08 3.71
N CYS A 673 24.95 3.48 2.52
CA CYS A 673 25.11 2.75 1.25
C CYS A 673 25.95 3.51 0.21
N MET A 674 26.41 4.73 0.50
CA MET A 674 27.06 5.62 -0.48
C MET A 674 28.13 6.49 0.19
N CYS A 675 29.27 6.63 -0.46
CA CYS A 675 30.42 7.39 0.04
C CYS A 675 30.57 8.70 -0.72
N ARG A 676 31.36 9.63 -0.17
CA ARG A 676 31.68 10.86 -0.88
C ARG A 676 32.77 10.64 -1.91
N SER A 677 32.56 11.16 -3.12
CA SER A 677 33.59 11.26 -4.15
C SER A 677 34.69 12.22 -3.68
N ASN A 678 35.93 11.74 -3.58
CA ASN A 678 37.06 12.58 -3.17
C ASN A 678 37.38 13.61 -4.27
N ARG A 679 37.44 14.90 -3.91
CA ARG A 679 37.81 15.98 -4.85
C ARG A 679 39.27 15.93 -5.31
N SER A 680 40.11 15.11 -4.69
CA SER A 680 41.57 15.17 -4.80
C SER A 680 42.17 14.51 -6.05
N GLU A 681 41.44 13.64 -6.74
CA GLU A 681 41.98 12.81 -7.84
C GLU A 681 41.71 13.40 -9.24
N VAL A 682 40.69 14.25 -9.38
CA VAL A 682 40.24 14.85 -10.65
C VAL A 682 41.24 15.86 -11.24
N LEU A 683 42.30 16.21 -10.50
CA LEU A 683 43.37 17.14 -10.92
C LEU A 683 44.66 16.46 -11.42
N LYS A 684 44.66 15.13 -11.63
CA LYS A 684 45.87 14.36 -12.01
C LYS A 684 45.86 13.68 -13.38
N SER A 685 44.93 14.04 -14.27
CA SER A 685 44.98 13.69 -15.69
C SER A 685 45.14 14.93 -16.57
N PRO A 686 46.32 15.19 -17.18
CA PRO A 686 46.40 16.18 -18.26
C PRO A 686 45.58 15.68 -19.47
N PRO A 687 45.09 16.58 -20.34
CA PRO A 687 44.41 16.17 -21.57
C PRO A 687 45.39 15.44 -22.49
N ALA A 688 44.99 14.28 -23.01
CA ALA A 688 45.69 13.65 -24.12
C ALA A 688 45.42 14.43 -25.41
N SER A 689 46.45 14.56 -26.24
CA SER A 689 46.46 15.20 -27.57
C SER A 689 45.83 14.31 -28.64
#